data_AF-A0A2E4FSM6-F1
#
_entry.id   AF-A0A2E4FSM6-F1
#
_cell.length_a   1.000
_cell.length_b   1.000
_cell.length_c   1.000
_cell.angle_alpha   90.00
_cell.angle_beta   90.00
_cell.angle_gamma   90.00
#
_symmetry.space_group_name_H-M   'P 1'
#
loop_
_entity.id
_entity.type
_entity.pdbx_description
1 polymer ?
#
loop_
_entity_poly.entity_id
_entity_poly.type
_entity_poly.pdbx_seq_one_letter_code
_entity_poly.pdbx_strand_id
1 'polypeptide(L)'
;MTAMSMRLAILVGVVVAAATVSPSAPLAAAGAQPGPDTPSRELLDRYCVTCHNERLETAGLRLDQVDLTRIAEHASVLEKVVHKLRSGQMPPEGRPRPDPATVDAFATSLETALDRVAAERPNAGRVASRRLNRVEYVNVIEDLLGLEVDGDELLPSDMAGFGFDNNADVLSITPGLMARYIAAATKISRAVVGSPDTRPVMQLYEVGFERRDVRAGEDMPFGTHGGLAVRHHFPLDGEYVFAIRLKRNDTIETIDGIAENEHQIELRLDHALVEQFTIGGMFPGPDPGQLIAAPEDDVEGQRLHQYRMTADHELEIRVPVAAGTRLVSVAFTDSAPSPLATGQLPGVDKFYISGPFEGRVPGDTASRQRIFTCRPSGARAEQEESCAREIIAGLARRAYRRPVAADDVEPLLGIYREGRQGRNFEAGIERALEALLSMPQFLMRIEREPIDVRPGAVYQLSDLELATRLSFFLWKSIPDDELLDLAARDELSDRATLGRQVRRMLADPRATRFMDDFVGQWLQMRNIFQQDPDGALFAGFNDSLRKAMVQETELFFQSQIREDRPIQDLLRADYTFLNEQLARHYGVEDLYGSHFRRYDWDDDRRHGLLGQASLLTVTSYANRTSVVLRGKWVLETLLGAPPPPPPPNVPPLAENDRRQPTSLRERMEQHRASPVCASCHARMDPLGFAMEHFDAIGRWRERDGGAAINATITWNGDTIDSPRAFREALLASGDEFMRTVTEKLMIYALGRGVDYYDAPVLRGIVRELDRSDGAWSSLILGIVTSDPFQMRLASGDVASVAP
;
A
#
# COMPACT_ATOMS: atom_id res chain seq x y z
N MET A 1 -79.53 20.56 34.93
CA MET A 1 -80.99 20.37 34.85
C MET A 1 -81.33 19.09 35.59
N THR A 2 -82.33 19.19 36.45
CA THR A 2 -82.71 18.31 37.57
C THR A 2 -83.69 17.20 37.18
N ALA A 3 -83.82 16.22 38.10
CA ALA A 3 -84.84 15.16 38.26
C ALA A 3 -84.59 13.86 37.47
N MET A 4 -84.88 12.64 37.96
CA MET A 4 -85.90 12.15 38.91
C MET A 4 -85.51 10.70 39.32
N SER A 5 -85.38 10.32 40.60
CA SER A 5 -86.37 9.72 41.53
C SER A 5 -86.83 8.27 41.26
N MET A 6 -86.56 7.35 42.21
CA MET A 6 -87.51 6.45 42.94
C MET A 6 -86.71 5.33 43.64
N ARG A 7 -86.55 5.36 44.97
CA ARG A 7 -87.39 4.73 46.02
C ARG A 7 -87.77 3.27 45.72
N LEU A 8 -87.19 2.31 46.45
CA LEU A 8 -87.86 1.65 47.60
C LEU A 8 -86.87 0.67 48.27
N ALA A 9 -86.58 0.91 49.54
CA ALA A 9 -85.91 -0.04 50.42
C ALA A 9 -86.97 -0.96 51.05
N ILE A 10 -86.67 -2.26 51.19
CA ILE A 10 -86.91 -3.07 52.40
C ILE A 10 -86.07 -4.35 52.26
N LEU A 11 -85.10 -4.44 53.17
CA LEU A 11 -84.33 -5.62 53.57
C LEU A 11 -85.28 -6.64 54.22
N VAL A 12 -84.99 -7.94 54.07
CA VAL A 12 -84.71 -8.90 55.18
C VAL A 12 -84.60 -10.31 54.56
N GLY A 13 -83.54 -11.04 54.93
CA GLY A 13 -83.54 -12.50 54.79
C GLY A 13 -82.17 -13.12 54.49
N VAL A 14 -81.27 -13.07 55.45
CA VAL A 14 -79.98 -13.79 55.44
C VAL A 14 -80.23 -15.30 55.44
N VAL A 15 -79.67 -16.02 54.48
CA VAL A 15 -79.36 -17.47 54.59
C VAL A 15 -77.88 -17.63 54.27
N VAL A 16 -77.16 -18.16 55.26
CA VAL A 16 -75.76 -18.55 55.20
C VAL A 16 -75.63 -19.78 54.30
N ALA A 17 -74.79 -19.69 53.26
CA ALA A 17 -74.28 -20.83 52.53
C ALA A 17 -72.75 -20.73 52.46
N ALA A 18 -72.07 -21.75 52.97
CA ALA A 18 -70.63 -21.87 52.98
C ALA A 18 -70.07 -21.94 51.56
N ALA A 19 -69.20 -21.00 51.20
CA ALA A 19 -68.39 -21.05 49.99
C ALA A 19 -66.95 -21.43 50.37
N THR A 20 -66.45 -22.46 49.71
CA THR A 20 -65.09 -22.99 49.79
C THR A 20 -64.05 -21.90 49.49
N VAL A 21 -63.11 -21.70 50.40
CA VAL A 21 -61.90 -20.89 50.19
C VAL A 21 -60.97 -21.69 49.26
N SER A 22 -60.82 -21.24 48.01
CA SER A 22 -59.71 -21.66 47.16
C SER A 22 -58.45 -20.88 47.56
N PRO A 23 -57.28 -21.53 47.71
CA PRO A 23 -56.05 -20.82 48.00
C PRO A 23 -55.66 -19.93 46.81
N SER A 24 -55.43 -18.65 47.08
CA SER A 24 -54.84 -17.70 46.14
C SER A 24 -53.48 -18.23 45.68
N ALA A 25 -53.37 -18.57 44.40
CA ALA A 25 -52.08 -18.86 43.79
C ALA A 25 -51.16 -17.63 43.96
N PRO A 26 -49.87 -17.81 44.27
CA PRO A 26 -48.94 -16.70 44.28
C PRO A 26 -48.90 -16.11 42.87
N LEU A 27 -49.06 -14.78 42.77
CA LEU A 27 -48.68 -14.04 41.58
C LEU A 27 -47.20 -14.33 41.34
N ALA A 28 -46.92 -15.28 40.44
CA ALA A 28 -45.62 -15.44 39.86
C ALA A 28 -45.28 -14.09 39.23
N ALA A 29 -44.19 -13.48 39.71
CA ALA A 29 -43.56 -12.39 39.01
C ALA A 29 -43.32 -12.87 37.58
N ALA A 30 -44.10 -12.35 36.64
CA ALA A 30 -43.82 -12.52 35.23
C ALA A 30 -42.39 -11.99 35.03
N GLY A 31 -41.45 -12.90 34.81
CA GLY A 31 -40.08 -12.53 34.49
C GLY A 31 -40.13 -11.54 33.34
N ALA A 32 -39.48 -10.38 33.54
CA ALA A 32 -39.30 -9.42 32.49
C ALA A 32 -38.77 -10.16 31.26
N GLN A 33 -39.55 -10.20 30.18
CA GLN A 33 -39.00 -10.66 28.91
C GLN A 33 -37.85 -9.72 28.56
N PRO A 34 -36.64 -10.24 28.31
CA PRO A 34 -35.55 -9.39 27.86
C PRO A 34 -36.03 -8.65 26.60
N GLY A 35 -35.84 -7.32 26.58
CA GLY A 35 -36.15 -6.52 25.41
C GLY A 35 -35.37 -7.01 24.18
N PRO A 36 -35.79 -6.63 22.96
CA PRO A 36 -35.14 -7.04 21.70
C PRO A 36 -33.62 -6.73 21.62
N ASP A 37 -33.09 -5.92 22.54
CA ASP A 37 -31.70 -5.44 22.54
C ASP A 37 -30.76 -6.18 23.53
N THR A 38 -31.19 -7.29 24.15
CA THR A 38 -30.35 -8.04 25.11
C THR A 38 -29.79 -9.32 24.48
N PRO A 39 -28.45 -9.53 24.49
CA PRO A 39 -27.85 -10.75 23.98
C PRO A 39 -28.38 -12.02 24.65
N SER A 40 -28.85 -12.98 23.84
CA SER A 40 -29.42 -14.24 24.34
C SER A 40 -28.36 -15.24 24.81
N ARG A 41 -28.38 -15.57 26.12
CA ARG A 41 -27.56 -16.65 26.68
C ARG A 41 -27.93 -18.02 26.12
N GLU A 42 -29.21 -18.25 25.86
CA GLU A 42 -29.71 -19.53 25.33
C GLU A 42 -29.11 -19.84 23.95
N LEU A 43 -29.03 -18.84 23.07
CA LEU A 43 -28.41 -19.02 21.74
C LEU A 43 -26.91 -19.32 21.86
N LEU A 44 -26.21 -18.58 22.73
CA LEU A 44 -24.78 -18.80 22.99
C LEU A 44 -24.52 -20.23 23.51
N ASP A 45 -25.34 -20.70 24.45
CA ASP A 45 -25.22 -22.05 25.01
C ASP A 45 -25.46 -23.14 23.95
N ARG A 46 -26.52 -22.99 23.17
CA ARG A 46 -26.92 -23.99 22.18
C ARG A 46 -25.93 -24.12 21.02
N TYR A 47 -25.40 -23.00 20.53
CA TYR A 47 -24.65 -22.98 19.28
C TYR A 47 -23.14 -22.77 19.44
N CYS A 48 -22.67 -22.18 20.54
CA CYS A 48 -21.26 -21.85 20.72
C CYS A 48 -20.60 -22.66 21.86
N VAL A 49 -21.26 -22.74 23.01
CA VAL A 49 -20.69 -23.35 24.23
C VAL A 49 -20.49 -24.85 24.11
N THR A 50 -21.21 -25.52 23.20
CA THR A 50 -21.00 -26.95 22.93
C THR A 50 -19.56 -27.28 22.51
N CYS A 51 -18.83 -26.33 21.92
CA CYS A 51 -17.41 -26.46 21.53
C CYS A 51 -16.48 -25.53 22.33
N HIS A 52 -16.93 -24.33 22.69
CA HIS A 52 -16.15 -23.32 23.42
C HIS A 52 -16.50 -23.33 24.91
N ASN A 53 -16.17 -24.43 25.58
CA ASN A 53 -16.36 -24.62 27.02
C ASN A 53 -15.03 -25.03 27.69
N GLU A 54 -14.99 -25.03 29.01
CA GLU A 54 -13.82 -25.41 29.81
C GLU A 54 -13.26 -26.81 29.46
N ARG A 55 -14.10 -27.74 29.00
CA ARG A 55 -13.68 -29.12 28.69
C ARG A 55 -13.03 -29.26 27.32
N LEU A 56 -13.62 -28.66 26.29
CA LEU A 56 -13.13 -28.79 24.90
C LEU A 56 -12.17 -27.68 24.51
N GLU A 57 -12.38 -26.47 25.02
CA GLU A 57 -11.53 -25.30 24.83
C GLU A 57 -11.10 -25.10 23.36
N THR A 58 -12.06 -25.30 22.44
CA THR A 58 -11.75 -25.25 21.01
C THR A 58 -11.23 -23.86 20.66
N ALA A 59 -10.04 -23.82 20.03
CA ALA A 59 -9.31 -22.59 19.72
C ALA A 59 -8.97 -21.71 20.95
N GLY A 60 -8.83 -22.31 22.15
CA GLY A 60 -8.44 -21.59 23.37
C GLY A 60 -9.56 -20.74 23.99
N LEU A 61 -10.83 -21.02 23.67
CA LEU A 61 -11.96 -20.15 24.03
C LEU A 61 -12.97 -20.83 24.96
N ARG A 62 -13.37 -20.12 26.04
CA ARG A 62 -14.31 -20.56 27.09
C ARG A 62 -15.50 -19.61 27.21
N LEU A 63 -16.54 -19.82 26.41
CA LEU A 63 -17.76 -18.99 26.38
C LEU A 63 -18.78 -19.38 27.44
N ASP A 64 -18.62 -20.55 28.07
CA ASP A 64 -19.35 -20.96 29.28
C ASP A 64 -19.12 -20.04 30.48
N GLN A 65 -17.96 -19.38 30.54
CA GLN A 65 -17.59 -18.46 31.61
C GLN A 65 -17.93 -16.98 31.34
N VAL A 66 -18.46 -16.67 30.15
CA VAL A 66 -18.79 -15.28 29.75
C VAL A 66 -20.16 -14.88 30.29
N ASP A 67 -20.19 -13.88 31.18
CA ASP A 67 -21.43 -13.29 31.70
C ASP A 67 -21.93 -12.17 30.78
N LEU A 68 -23.00 -12.45 30.02
CA LEU A 68 -23.63 -11.48 29.10
C LEU A 68 -24.30 -10.30 29.83
N THR A 69 -24.42 -10.32 31.16
CA THR A 69 -24.84 -9.15 31.94
C THR A 69 -23.69 -8.20 32.24
N ARG A 70 -22.43 -8.64 32.07
CA ARG A 70 -21.20 -7.86 32.31
C ARG A 70 -20.36 -7.73 31.04
N ILE A 71 -20.98 -7.22 29.98
CA ILE A 71 -20.38 -7.06 28.65
C ILE A 71 -19.02 -6.37 28.69
N ALA A 72 -18.85 -5.34 29.53
CA ALA A 72 -17.59 -4.60 29.64
C ALA A 72 -16.39 -5.45 30.10
N GLU A 73 -16.60 -6.47 30.94
CA GLU A 73 -15.54 -7.36 31.42
C GLU A 73 -15.08 -8.35 30.34
N HIS A 74 -15.91 -8.56 29.31
CA HIS A 74 -15.68 -9.55 28.25
C HIS A 74 -15.62 -8.94 26.84
N ALA A 75 -15.51 -7.62 26.72
CA ALA A 75 -15.62 -6.89 25.45
C ALA A 75 -14.68 -7.43 24.36
N SER A 76 -13.41 -7.69 24.69
CA SER A 76 -12.42 -8.23 23.74
C SER A 76 -12.84 -9.59 23.15
N VAL A 77 -13.38 -10.49 23.98
CA VAL A 77 -13.83 -11.80 23.54
C VAL A 77 -15.12 -11.68 22.74
N LEU A 78 -16.06 -10.85 23.18
CA LEU A 78 -17.34 -10.67 22.53
C LEU A 78 -17.21 -10.00 21.14
N GLU A 79 -16.29 -9.05 20.96
CA GLU A 79 -15.99 -8.49 19.63
C GLU A 79 -15.42 -9.56 18.67
N LYS A 80 -14.58 -10.49 19.16
CA LYS A 80 -14.13 -11.64 18.36
C LYS A 80 -15.31 -12.56 17.97
N VAL A 81 -16.27 -12.76 18.88
CA VAL A 81 -17.49 -13.52 18.60
C VAL A 81 -18.32 -12.82 17.51
N VAL A 82 -18.58 -11.52 17.66
CA VAL A 82 -19.28 -10.71 16.64
C VAL A 82 -18.61 -10.86 15.28
N HIS A 83 -17.29 -10.68 15.21
CA HIS A 83 -16.54 -10.81 13.97
C HIS A 83 -16.68 -12.20 13.32
N LYS A 84 -16.64 -13.28 14.11
CA LYS A 84 -16.79 -14.66 13.61
C LYS A 84 -18.23 -14.99 13.17
N LEU A 85 -19.23 -14.38 13.79
CA LEU A 85 -20.64 -14.49 13.40
C LEU A 85 -20.90 -13.73 12.09
N ARG A 86 -20.47 -12.47 12.01
CA ARG A 86 -20.64 -11.60 10.83
C ARG A 86 -19.98 -12.21 9.59
N SER A 87 -18.81 -12.82 9.76
CA SER A 87 -18.10 -13.50 8.67
C SER A 87 -18.48 -14.96 8.44
N GLY A 88 -19.55 -15.44 9.07
CA GLY A 88 -20.11 -16.77 8.82
C GLY A 88 -19.18 -17.94 9.16
N GLN A 89 -18.09 -17.70 9.90
CA GLN A 89 -17.12 -18.76 10.27
C GLN A 89 -17.66 -19.63 11.40
N MET A 90 -18.54 -19.07 12.23
CA MET A 90 -19.09 -19.73 13.40
C MET A 90 -20.62 -19.68 13.40
N PRO A 91 -21.29 -20.80 13.76
CA PRO A 91 -20.74 -22.15 13.91
C PRO A 91 -20.13 -22.68 12.59
N PRO A 92 -19.13 -23.59 12.59
CA PRO A 92 -18.50 -24.06 11.35
C PRO A 92 -19.44 -24.96 10.52
N GLU A 93 -19.08 -25.24 9.27
CA GLU A 93 -19.89 -26.12 8.40
C GLU A 93 -20.07 -27.52 9.00
N GLY A 94 -21.22 -28.12 8.74
CA GLY A 94 -21.59 -29.43 9.29
C GLY A 94 -22.03 -29.41 10.77
N ARG A 95 -21.97 -28.27 11.45
CA ARG A 95 -22.57 -28.09 12.78
C ARG A 95 -23.99 -27.50 12.68
N PRO A 96 -24.85 -27.73 13.69
CA PRO A 96 -26.14 -27.02 13.77
C PRO A 96 -25.92 -25.51 13.75
N ARG A 97 -26.60 -24.82 12.84
CA ARG A 97 -26.57 -23.36 12.69
C ARG A 97 -27.97 -22.79 12.88
N PRO A 98 -28.12 -21.61 13.52
CA PRO A 98 -29.36 -20.86 13.44
C PRO A 98 -29.64 -20.42 12.00
N ASP A 99 -30.87 -20.02 11.71
CA ASP A 99 -31.17 -19.34 10.45
C ASP A 99 -30.46 -17.97 10.38
N PRO A 100 -30.23 -17.41 9.18
CA PRO A 100 -29.49 -16.16 9.02
C PRO A 100 -30.06 -14.97 9.79
N ALA A 101 -31.39 -14.85 9.88
CA ALA A 101 -32.03 -13.74 10.60
C ALA A 101 -31.79 -13.84 12.12
N THR A 102 -31.79 -15.06 12.68
CA THR A 102 -31.43 -15.27 14.08
C THR A 102 -29.96 -14.94 14.37
N VAL A 103 -29.04 -15.28 13.46
CA VAL A 103 -27.61 -14.91 13.61
C VAL A 103 -27.44 -13.40 13.57
N ASP A 104 -28.07 -12.73 12.60
CA ASP A 104 -28.01 -11.28 12.42
C ASP A 104 -28.57 -10.53 13.64
N ALA A 105 -29.74 -10.94 14.14
CA ALA A 105 -30.34 -10.35 15.34
C ALA A 105 -29.43 -10.52 16.58
N PHE A 106 -28.84 -11.70 16.75
CA PHE A 106 -27.94 -11.95 17.88
C PHE A 106 -26.65 -11.12 17.78
N ALA A 107 -26.01 -11.08 16.61
CA ALA A 107 -24.81 -10.26 16.38
C ALA A 107 -25.11 -8.77 16.62
N THR A 108 -26.24 -8.26 16.12
CA THR A 108 -26.68 -6.87 16.31
C THR A 108 -26.91 -6.53 17.78
N SER A 109 -27.49 -7.46 18.56
CA SER A 109 -27.69 -7.26 20.01
C SER A 109 -26.35 -7.16 20.77
N LEU A 110 -25.35 -7.97 20.38
CA LEU A 110 -24.00 -7.92 20.96
C LEU A 110 -23.30 -6.61 20.60
N GLU A 111 -23.32 -6.21 19.33
CA GLU A 111 -22.74 -4.95 18.84
C GLU A 111 -23.36 -3.75 19.56
N THR A 112 -24.69 -3.71 19.71
CA THR A 112 -25.39 -2.63 20.41
C THR A 112 -24.97 -2.54 21.88
N ALA A 113 -24.79 -3.68 22.54
CA ALA A 113 -24.34 -3.71 23.93
C ALA A 113 -22.87 -3.26 24.06
N LEU A 114 -22.00 -3.67 23.13
CA LEU A 114 -20.59 -3.28 23.08
C LEU A 114 -20.41 -1.79 22.76
N ASP A 115 -21.18 -1.26 21.80
CA ASP A 115 -21.22 0.17 21.45
C ASP A 115 -21.60 1.02 22.66
N ARG A 116 -22.59 0.58 23.47
CA ARG A 116 -22.98 1.27 24.71
C ARG A 116 -21.85 1.30 25.72
N VAL A 117 -21.16 0.17 25.92
CA VAL A 117 -20.00 0.10 26.81
C VAL A 117 -18.90 1.06 26.36
N ALA A 118 -18.62 1.10 25.06
CA ALA A 118 -17.58 1.98 24.51
C ALA A 118 -17.95 3.47 24.66
N ALA A 119 -19.23 3.83 24.51
CA ALA A 119 -19.70 5.20 24.77
C ALA A 119 -19.55 5.62 26.24
N GLU A 120 -19.73 4.69 27.19
CA GLU A 120 -19.53 4.94 28.62
C GLU A 120 -18.04 4.96 29.03
N ARG A 121 -17.20 4.21 28.31
CA ARG A 121 -15.76 4.03 28.60
C ARG A 121 -14.95 4.17 27.30
N PRO A 122 -14.79 5.40 26.79
CA PRO A 122 -14.08 5.63 25.54
C PRO A 122 -12.61 5.21 25.64
N ASN A 123 -12.09 4.63 24.55
CA ASN A 123 -10.69 4.24 24.44
C ASN A 123 -10.20 4.52 23.02
N ALA A 124 -9.32 5.51 22.87
CA ALA A 124 -8.74 5.90 21.59
C ALA A 124 -7.53 5.04 21.18
N GLY A 125 -7.13 4.09 22.02
CA GLY A 125 -5.90 3.31 21.87
C GLY A 125 -4.65 4.16 22.04
N ARG A 126 -3.49 3.52 21.85
CA ARG A 126 -2.19 4.17 21.98
C ARG A 126 -1.31 3.80 20.81
N VAL A 127 -0.75 4.83 20.16
CA VAL A 127 0.31 4.66 19.17
C VAL A 127 1.65 4.84 19.88
N ALA A 128 2.58 3.90 19.67
CA ALA A 128 3.94 4.01 20.16
C ALA A 128 4.72 5.07 19.36
N SER A 129 5.79 5.62 19.94
CA SER A 129 6.70 6.47 19.18
C SER A 129 7.33 5.65 18.05
N ARG A 130 7.29 6.17 16.83
CA ARG A 130 7.82 5.49 15.64
C ARG A 130 8.78 6.38 14.88
N ARG A 131 9.76 5.77 14.23
CA ARG A 131 10.60 6.48 13.26
C ARG A 131 9.83 6.72 11.96
N LEU A 132 10.36 7.62 11.13
CA LEU A 132 10.00 7.67 9.71
C LEU A 132 10.34 6.31 9.08
N ASN A 133 9.36 5.71 8.40
CA ASN A 133 9.67 4.58 7.53
C ASN A 133 10.47 5.07 6.30
N ARG A 134 11.02 4.16 5.52
CA ARG A 134 11.90 4.49 4.39
C ARG A 134 11.22 5.38 3.36
N VAL A 135 9.98 5.08 3.01
CA VAL A 135 9.17 5.86 2.06
C VAL A 135 8.92 7.27 2.61
N GLU A 136 8.50 7.36 3.87
CA GLU A 136 8.32 8.63 4.58
C GLU A 136 9.61 9.45 4.62
N TYR A 137 10.76 8.82 4.90
CA TYR A 137 12.06 9.50 4.91
C TYR A 137 12.38 10.11 3.53
N VAL A 138 12.25 9.33 2.45
CA VAL A 138 12.51 9.81 1.08
C VAL A 138 11.61 11.01 0.75
N ASN A 139 10.30 10.90 0.99
CA ASN A 139 9.34 11.98 0.71
C ASN A 139 9.61 13.24 1.54
N VAL A 140 10.00 13.07 2.81
CA VAL A 140 10.35 14.19 3.68
C VAL A 140 11.62 14.90 3.18
N ILE A 141 12.63 14.17 2.70
CA ILE A 141 13.82 14.77 2.10
C ILE A 141 13.47 15.56 0.83
N GLU A 142 12.60 15.01 -0.02
CA GLU A 142 12.12 15.68 -1.22
C GLU A 142 11.35 16.97 -0.87
N ASP A 143 10.41 16.93 0.07
CA ASP A 143 9.60 18.10 0.43
C ASP A 143 10.40 19.14 1.21
N LEU A 144 11.29 18.72 2.12
CA LEU A 144 12.10 19.61 2.94
C LEU A 144 13.23 20.26 2.14
N LEU A 145 13.90 19.50 1.27
CA LEU A 145 15.17 19.91 0.64
C LEU A 145 15.13 19.93 -0.89
N GLY A 146 14.03 19.53 -1.53
CA GLY A 146 13.92 19.51 -2.99
C GLY A 146 14.90 18.55 -3.66
N LEU A 147 15.24 17.46 -2.97
CA LEU A 147 16.15 16.44 -3.45
C LEU A 147 15.42 15.09 -3.52
N GLU A 148 15.33 14.54 -4.73
CA GLU A 148 14.94 13.14 -4.94
C GLU A 148 16.11 12.23 -4.54
N VAL A 149 15.83 11.22 -3.71
CA VAL A 149 16.82 10.27 -3.23
C VAL A 149 16.34 8.84 -3.38
N ASP A 150 17.27 7.93 -3.66
CA ASP A 150 16.97 6.50 -3.69
C ASP A 150 16.95 5.93 -2.26
N GLY A 151 15.77 5.50 -1.82
CA GLY A 151 15.58 4.89 -0.51
C GLY A 151 16.28 3.54 -0.36
N ASP A 152 16.35 2.72 -1.42
CA ASP A 152 16.94 1.39 -1.40
C ASP A 152 18.47 1.44 -1.20
N GLU A 153 19.12 2.47 -1.76
CA GLU A 153 20.55 2.72 -1.54
C GLU A 153 20.86 3.22 -0.11
N LEU A 154 19.96 4.01 0.47
CA LEU A 154 20.20 4.72 1.72
C LEU A 154 19.84 3.91 2.96
N LEU A 155 18.71 3.20 2.92
CA LEU A 155 18.09 2.58 4.09
C LEU A 155 17.59 1.16 3.77
N PRO A 156 17.70 0.22 4.74
CA PRO A 156 17.15 -1.11 4.57
C PRO A 156 15.61 -1.06 4.46
N SER A 157 15.02 -2.13 3.93
CA SER A 157 13.56 -2.27 3.88
C SER A 157 12.95 -2.34 5.29
N ASP A 158 11.73 -1.82 5.40
CA ASP A 158 10.96 -1.85 6.64
C ASP A 158 10.16 -3.16 6.77
N MET A 159 9.96 -3.59 8.01
CA MET A 159 9.04 -4.69 8.32
C MET A 159 7.60 -4.16 8.28
N ALA A 160 6.68 -4.96 7.74
CA ALA A 160 5.25 -4.66 7.78
C ALA A 160 4.60 -5.21 9.06
N GLY A 161 3.78 -4.39 9.72
CA GLY A 161 2.91 -4.77 10.83
C GLY A 161 1.44 -4.60 10.40
N PHE A 162 0.61 -5.62 10.64
CA PHE A 162 -0.80 -5.63 10.21
C PHE A 162 -1.01 -5.35 8.69
N GLY A 163 0.00 -5.67 7.88
CA GLY A 163 0.00 -5.46 6.43
C GLY A 163 0.62 -4.15 5.95
N PHE A 164 1.10 -3.28 6.85
CA PHE A 164 1.65 -1.98 6.47
C PHE A 164 3.00 -1.68 7.13
N ASP A 165 3.90 -1.05 6.36
CA ASP A 165 5.26 -0.67 6.74
C ASP A 165 5.36 0.66 7.53
N ASN A 166 4.24 1.35 7.76
CA ASN A 166 4.17 2.58 8.56
C ASN A 166 3.70 2.32 10.01
N ASN A 167 3.68 1.05 10.42
CA ASN A 167 3.17 0.62 11.71
C ASN A 167 4.20 0.82 12.84
N ALA A 168 3.79 1.49 13.92
CA ALA A 168 4.65 1.85 15.02
C ALA A 168 5.23 0.64 15.78
N ASP A 169 4.51 -0.48 15.82
CA ASP A 169 4.87 -1.65 16.63
C ASP A 169 6.13 -2.36 16.09
N VAL A 170 6.47 -2.13 14.82
CA VAL A 170 7.60 -2.76 14.12
C VAL A 170 8.69 -1.76 13.69
N LEU A 171 8.48 -0.46 13.89
CA LEU A 171 9.38 0.62 13.48
C LEU A 171 10.33 1.07 14.61
N SER A 172 11.12 0.13 15.11
CA SER A 172 12.20 0.42 16.07
C SER A 172 13.49 0.91 15.37
N ILE A 173 14.38 1.56 16.14
CA ILE A 173 15.73 1.96 15.69
C ILE A 173 16.76 1.01 16.30
N THR A 174 17.49 0.30 15.45
CA THR A 174 18.68 -0.46 15.85
C THR A 174 19.94 0.41 15.71
N PRO A 175 21.05 0.10 16.41
CA PRO A 175 22.31 0.83 16.24
C PRO A 175 22.81 0.84 14.79
N GLY A 176 22.65 -0.27 14.06
CA GLY A 176 23.02 -0.36 12.65
C GLY A 176 22.17 0.55 11.77
N LEU A 177 20.86 0.66 12.04
CA LEU A 177 19.99 1.59 11.32
C LEU A 177 20.35 3.05 11.62
N MET A 178 20.69 3.37 12.88
CA MET A 178 21.15 4.73 13.24
C MET A 178 22.41 5.12 12.46
N ALA A 179 23.38 4.20 12.32
CA ALA A 179 24.56 4.44 11.52
C ALA A 179 24.22 4.71 10.04
N ARG A 180 23.21 4.02 9.48
CA ARG A 180 22.70 4.28 8.13
C ARG A 180 22.05 5.66 8.02
N TYR A 181 21.26 6.10 8.99
CA TYR A 181 20.69 7.46 8.99
C TYR A 181 21.76 8.54 9.00
N ILE A 182 22.80 8.40 9.82
CA ILE A 182 23.92 9.36 9.86
C ILE A 182 24.62 9.40 8.48
N ALA A 183 24.94 8.23 7.91
CA ALA A 183 25.56 8.16 6.59
C ALA A 183 24.68 8.78 5.48
N ALA A 184 23.36 8.55 5.55
CA ALA A 184 22.40 9.16 4.64
C ALA A 184 22.34 10.68 4.83
N ALA A 185 22.29 11.18 6.06
CA ALA A 185 22.33 12.61 6.37
C ALA A 185 23.61 13.28 5.85
N THR A 186 24.78 12.62 5.96
CA THR A 186 26.03 13.12 5.36
C THR A 186 25.96 13.16 3.83
N LYS A 187 25.45 12.10 3.17
CA LYS A 187 25.30 12.06 1.70
C LYS A 187 24.33 13.15 1.21
N ILE A 188 23.19 13.30 1.88
CA ILE A 188 22.14 14.25 1.54
C ILE A 188 22.61 15.70 1.75
N SER A 189 23.15 16.02 2.92
CA SER A 189 23.62 17.39 3.25
C SER A 189 24.67 17.89 2.25
N ARG A 190 25.59 17.03 1.83
CA ARG A 190 26.57 17.34 0.78
C ARG A 190 25.94 17.59 -0.57
N ALA A 191 24.99 16.73 -0.97
CA ALA A 191 24.30 16.84 -2.26
C ALA A 191 23.50 18.14 -2.36
N VAL A 192 22.70 18.47 -1.34
CA VAL A 192 21.80 19.64 -1.40
C VAL A 192 22.53 20.98 -1.31
N VAL A 193 23.68 21.04 -0.62
CA VAL A 193 24.53 22.23 -0.57
C VAL A 193 25.44 22.33 -1.82
N GLY A 194 25.75 21.20 -2.45
CA GLY A 194 26.74 21.12 -3.53
C GLY A 194 28.17 21.20 -2.99
N SER A 195 28.50 20.30 -2.06
CA SER A 195 29.78 20.29 -1.35
C SER A 195 30.95 19.93 -2.28
N PRO A 196 32.06 20.70 -2.28
CA PRO A 196 33.24 20.41 -3.10
C PRO A 196 33.99 19.16 -2.64
N ASP A 197 33.68 18.62 -1.44
CA ASP A 197 34.26 17.37 -0.94
C ASP A 197 33.66 16.12 -1.63
N THR A 198 32.66 16.32 -2.49
CA THR A 198 32.04 15.25 -3.27
C THR A 198 33.05 14.66 -4.25
N ARG A 199 33.38 13.37 -4.05
CA ARG A 199 34.30 12.64 -4.92
C ARG A 199 33.58 12.10 -6.16
N PRO A 200 34.30 11.91 -7.28
CA PRO A 200 33.75 11.19 -8.41
C PRO A 200 33.28 9.79 -8.00
N VAL A 201 32.04 9.46 -8.34
CA VAL A 201 31.47 8.12 -8.18
C VAL A 201 30.94 7.66 -9.54
N MET A 202 30.90 6.35 -9.74
CA MET A 202 30.28 5.72 -10.90
C MET A 202 28.92 5.17 -10.48
N GLN A 203 27.85 5.70 -11.05
CA GLN A 203 26.51 5.16 -10.92
C GLN A 203 26.22 4.24 -12.11
N LEU A 204 25.68 3.04 -11.83
CA LEU A 204 25.24 2.08 -12.83
C LEU A 204 23.71 2.07 -12.87
N TYR A 205 23.16 2.15 -14.07
CA TYR A 205 21.76 1.89 -14.38
C TYR A 205 21.69 0.69 -15.31
N GLU A 206 20.93 -0.33 -14.92
CA GLU A 206 20.71 -1.53 -15.73
C GLU A 206 19.36 -1.41 -16.45
N VAL A 207 19.35 -1.75 -17.74
CA VAL A 207 18.12 -1.89 -18.51
C VAL A 207 17.56 -3.27 -18.20
N GLY A 208 16.33 -3.32 -17.67
CA GLY A 208 15.64 -4.59 -17.46
C GLY A 208 15.44 -5.36 -18.77
N PHE A 209 14.81 -6.54 -18.70
CA PHE A 209 14.42 -7.34 -19.88
C PHE A 209 13.28 -6.69 -20.69
N GLU A 210 13.37 -5.38 -20.93
CA GLU A 210 12.39 -4.66 -21.72
C GLU A 210 12.48 -5.10 -23.17
N ARG A 211 11.31 -5.08 -23.80
CA ARG A 211 11.18 -5.30 -25.23
C ARG A 211 12.00 -4.23 -25.96
N ARG A 212 13.03 -4.66 -26.71
CA ARG A 212 13.91 -3.76 -27.46
C ARG A 212 13.18 -2.97 -28.54
N ASP A 213 11.99 -3.43 -28.92
CA ASP A 213 11.13 -2.87 -29.96
C ASP A 213 10.07 -1.88 -29.44
N VAL A 214 10.10 -1.50 -28.15
CA VAL A 214 9.20 -0.49 -27.58
C VAL A 214 9.94 0.68 -26.95
N ARG A 215 9.22 1.79 -26.82
CA ARG A 215 9.63 2.92 -26.01
C ARG A 215 9.55 2.54 -24.53
N ALA A 216 10.64 2.72 -23.78
CA ALA A 216 10.78 2.28 -22.38
C ALA A 216 9.83 3.02 -21.40
N GLY A 217 9.36 4.22 -21.73
CA GLY A 217 8.44 4.97 -20.88
C GLY A 217 8.16 6.37 -21.39
N GLU A 218 7.46 7.18 -20.59
CA GLU A 218 7.08 8.55 -20.98
C GLU A 218 8.19 9.58 -20.89
N ASP A 219 9.19 9.31 -20.08
CA ASP A 219 10.40 10.14 -20.02
C ASP A 219 11.25 9.97 -21.30
N MET A 220 10.96 8.97 -22.14
CA MET A 220 11.65 8.76 -23.41
C MET A 220 11.05 9.61 -24.54
N PRO A 221 11.88 10.21 -25.42
CA PRO A 221 11.39 10.87 -26.63
C PRO A 221 10.56 9.94 -27.53
N PHE A 222 9.72 10.52 -28.39
CA PHE A 222 9.00 9.75 -29.40
C PHE A 222 9.96 9.15 -30.42
N GLY A 223 9.63 7.95 -30.92
CA GLY A 223 10.44 7.26 -31.93
C GLY A 223 11.67 6.52 -31.39
N THR A 224 11.88 6.50 -30.07
CA THR A 224 13.03 5.81 -29.46
C THR A 224 12.70 4.37 -29.04
N HIS A 225 13.67 3.47 -29.14
CA HIS A 225 13.56 2.07 -28.69
C HIS A 225 14.84 1.56 -28.01
N GLY A 226 14.77 0.39 -27.37
CA GLY A 226 15.95 -0.33 -26.86
C GLY A 226 16.84 0.44 -25.88
N GLY A 227 16.26 1.27 -25.00
CA GLY A 227 17.02 2.17 -24.12
C GLY A 227 16.35 2.42 -22.77
N LEU A 228 16.79 3.48 -22.07
CA LEU A 228 16.26 3.86 -20.75
C LEU A 228 16.25 5.39 -20.54
N ALA A 229 15.42 5.83 -19.60
CA ALA A 229 15.42 7.18 -19.05
C ALA A 229 15.51 7.11 -17.52
N VAL A 230 16.41 7.90 -16.93
CA VAL A 230 16.64 7.96 -15.48
C VAL A 230 16.76 9.40 -15.01
N ARG A 231 16.20 9.69 -13.84
CA ARG A 231 16.48 10.95 -13.12
C ARG A 231 17.73 10.77 -12.29
N HIS A 232 18.78 11.50 -12.63
CA HIS A 232 20.06 11.47 -11.92
C HIS A 232 20.32 12.81 -11.23
N HIS A 233 20.73 12.78 -9.97
CA HIS A 233 21.13 13.98 -9.25
C HIS A 233 22.62 14.25 -9.44
N PHE A 234 22.93 15.34 -10.15
CA PHE A 234 24.29 15.82 -10.35
C PHE A 234 24.68 16.75 -9.19
N PRO A 235 25.58 16.35 -8.26
CA PRO A 235 25.83 17.11 -7.03
C PRO A 235 26.60 18.42 -7.23
N LEU A 236 27.35 18.58 -8.34
CA LEU A 236 28.20 19.74 -8.61
C LEU A 236 28.12 20.13 -10.09
N ASP A 237 28.41 21.40 -10.39
CA ASP A 237 28.67 21.83 -11.77
C ASP A 237 30.03 21.25 -12.17
N GLY A 238 30.07 20.37 -13.16
CA GLY A 238 31.32 19.69 -13.50
C GLY A 238 31.23 18.83 -14.75
N GLU A 239 32.31 18.14 -15.05
CA GLU A 239 32.37 17.20 -16.16
C GLU A 239 31.91 15.81 -15.71
N TYR A 240 31.09 15.16 -16.52
CA TYR A 240 30.58 13.82 -16.26
C TYR A 240 30.83 12.93 -17.47
N VAL A 241 31.17 11.68 -17.22
CA VAL A 241 31.38 10.66 -18.25
C VAL A 241 30.15 9.78 -18.31
N PHE A 242 29.57 9.68 -19.51
CA PHE A 242 28.46 8.80 -19.84
C PHE A 242 29.00 7.65 -20.67
N ALA A 243 28.82 6.41 -20.22
CA ALA A 243 29.24 5.21 -20.95
C ALA A 243 28.08 4.24 -21.14
N ILE A 244 27.94 3.72 -22.36
CA ILE A 244 26.82 2.87 -22.79
C ILE A 244 27.36 1.48 -23.10
N ARG A 245 26.74 0.45 -22.52
CA ARG A 245 27.01 -0.95 -22.88
C ARG A 245 25.78 -1.57 -23.52
N LEU A 246 26.00 -2.26 -24.61
CA LEU A 246 24.93 -2.85 -25.40
C LEU A 246 24.62 -4.28 -24.97
N LYS A 247 23.39 -4.71 -25.26
CA LYS A 247 22.88 -6.04 -24.96
C LYS A 247 23.69 -7.10 -25.68
N ARG A 248 24.18 -8.04 -24.89
CA ARG A 248 24.95 -9.19 -25.34
C ARG A 248 24.11 -10.46 -25.24
N ASN A 249 24.48 -11.44 -26.04
CA ASN A 249 24.00 -12.80 -25.87
C ASN A 249 24.62 -13.45 -24.63
N ASP A 250 23.80 -14.02 -23.75
CA ASP A 250 24.25 -14.62 -22.47
C ASP A 250 25.17 -15.85 -22.63
N THR A 251 25.24 -16.45 -23.83
CA THR A 251 26.06 -17.66 -24.08
C THR A 251 27.41 -17.34 -24.70
N ILE A 252 27.45 -16.40 -25.65
CA ILE A 252 28.67 -16.09 -26.43
C ILE A 252 29.21 -14.67 -26.25
N GLU A 253 28.55 -13.84 -25.43
CA GLU A 253 28.99 -12.49 -25.03
C GLU A 253 29.16 -11.46 -26.17
N THR A 254 28.61 -11.73 -27.35
CA THR A 254 28.61 -10.80 -28.49
C THR A 254 27.39 -9.89 -28.48
N ILE A 255 27.55 -8.65 -28.96
CA ILE A 255 26.45 -7.70 -29.15
C ILE A 255 25.53 -8.16 -30.28
N ASP A 256 24.22 -8.23 -29.99
CA ASP A 256 23.19 -8.67 -30.94
C ASP A 256 22.74 -7.51 -31.85
N GLY A 257 22.42 -7.83 -33.12
CA GLY A 257 21.66 -6.94 -33.99
C GLY A 257 22.44 -5.82 -34.69
N ILE A 258 23.77 -5.73 -34.53
CA ILE A 258 24.58 -4.61 -35.05
C ILE A 258 25.39 -4.93 -36.32
N ALA A 259 25.28 -6.13 -36.90
CA ALA A 259 26.16 -6.52 -38.02
C ALA A 259 25.74 -5.87 -39.35
N GLU A 260 24.47 -6.04 -39.72
CA GLU A 260 23.97 -5.70 -41.06
C GLU A 260 23.64 -4.22 -41.22
N ASN A 261 22.92 -3.66 -40.25
CA ASN A 261 22.32 -2.33 -40.35
C ASN A 261 23.09 -1.33 -39.49
N GLU A 262 23.11 -0.09 -39.98
CA GLU A 262 23.58 1.06 -39.21
C GLU A 262 22.45 1.52 -38.27
N HIS A 263 22.83 1.85 -37.04
CA HIS A 263 21.95 2.26 -35.95
C HIS A 263 22.45 3.56 -35.32
N GLN A 264 21.51 4.37 -34.85
CA GLN A 264 21.77 5.65 -34.19
C GLN A 264 21.34 5.56 -32.73
N ILE A 265 22.25 5.88 -31.82
CA ILE A 265 22.00 5.96 -30.38
C ILE A 265 22.10 7.43 -29.98
N GLU A 266 21.05 7.97 -29.39
CA GLU A 266 21.05 9.33 -28.85
C GLU A 266 21.22 9.28 -27.33
N LEU A 267 22.16 10.08 -26.81
CA LEU A 267 22.24 10.46 -25.41
C LEU A 267 21.63 11.86 -25.26
N ARG A 268 20.65 11.99 -24.36
CA ARG A 268 19.97 13.26 -24.08
C ARG A 268 19.99 13.60 -22.61
N LEU A 269 20.02 14.90 -22.33
CA LEU A 269 19.89 15.50 -21.02
C LEU A 269 18.73 16.50 -21.05
N ASP A 270 17.74 16.32 -20.18
CA ASP A 270 16.48 17.10 -20.16
C ASP A 270 15.84 17.20 -21.55
N HIS A 271 15.80 16.08 -22.26
CA HIS A 271 15.38 15.95 -23.66
C HIS A 271 16.22 16.72 -24.69
N ALA A 272 17.28 17.44 -24.33
CA ALA A 272 18.21 18.03 -25.30
C ALA A 272 19.23 16.99 -25.77
N LEU A 273 19.51 16.94 -27.08
CA LEU A 273 20.54 16.07 -27.64
C LEU A 273 21.93 16.50 -27.16
N VAL A 274 22.63 15.59 -26.49
CA VAL A 274 24.00 15.78 -26.01
C VAL A 274 24.98 15.18 -27.00
N GLU A 275 24.76 13.93 -27.39
CA GLU A 275 25.62 13.20 -28.33
C GLU A 275 24.79 12.20 -29.13
N GLN A 276 25.23 11.94 -30.36
CA GLN A 276 24.64 10.93 -31.23
C GLN A 276 25.73 9.98 -31.73
N PHE A 277 25.63 8.72 -31.35
CA PHE A 277 26.55 7.68 -31.77
C PHE A 277 26.00 6.90 -32.96
N THR A 278 26.88 6.50 -33.87
CA THR A 278 26.57 5.60 -34.98
C THR A 278 27.25 4.25 -34.72
N ILE A 279 26.49 3.15 -34.81
CA ILE A 279 26.98 1.80 -34.63
C ILE A 279 26.36 0.84 -35.65
N GLY A 280 27.09 -0.17 -36.07
CA GLY A 280 26.65 -1.20 -37.00
C GLY A 280 26.88 -0.85 -38.46
N GLY A 281 26.44 -1.71 -39.37
CA GLY A 281 26.54 -1.52 -40.83
C GLY A 281 27.93 -1.77 -41.44
N MET A 282 28.94 -2.14 -40.63
CA MET A 282 30.30 -2.39 -41.12
C MET A 282 30.48 -3.69 -41.90
N PHE A 283 29.55 -4.66 -41.75
CA PHE A 283 29.60 -5.96 -42.42
C PHE A 283 28.29 -6.20 -43.19
N PRO A 284 28.14 -5.57 -44.37
CA PRO A 284 26.90 -5.68 -45.16
C PRO A 284 26.73 -7.08 -45.75
N GLY A 285 25.56 -7.68 -45.53
CA GLY A 285 25.22 -9.05 -45.96
C GLY A 285 24.29 -9.71 -44.95
N PRO A 286 23.71 -10.89 -45.25
CA PRO A 286 22.93 -11.62 -44.26
C PRO A 286 23.83 -12.02 -43.10
N ASP A 287 23.40 -11.67 -41.89
CA ASP A 287 24.05 -12.02 -40.64
C ASP A 287 24.22 -13.54 -40.60
N PRO A 288 25.48 -14.06 -40.57
CA PRO A 288 25.73 -15.50 -40.55
C PRO A 288 25.25 -16.17 -39.24
N GLY A 289 24.69 -15.38 -38.32
CA GLY A 289 24.23 -15.79 -37.01
C GLY A 289 25.32 -15.68 -35.95
N GLN A 290 25.03 -16.29 -34.81
CA GLN A 290 25.91 -16.32 -33.65
C GLN A 290 27.05 -17.33 -33.88
N LEU A 291 28.28 -16.83 -34.00
CA LEU A 291 29.49 -17.66 -34.11
C LEU A 291 30.08 -17.86 -32.71
N ILE A 292 30.11 -19.11 -32.22
CA ILE A 292 30.77 -19.49 -30.95
C ILE A 292 32.29 -19.32 -31.07
N ALA A 293 32.84 -19.55 -32.27
CA ALA A 293 34.20 -19.21 -32.67
C ALA A 293 34.25 -19.15 -34.20
N ALA A 294 34.89 -18.12 -34.75
CA ALA A 294 35.18 -18.06 -36.19
C ALA A 294 36.39 -18.98 -36.51
N PRO A 295 36.32 -19.84 -37.55
CA PRO A 295 37.47 -20.66 -37.98
C PRO A 295 38.73 -19.82 -38.20
N GLU A 296 39.92 -20.40 -37.95
CA GLU A 296 41.20 -19.68 -38.10
C GLU A 296 41.42 -19.15 -39.54
N ASP A 297 40.83 -19.82 -40.53
CA ASP A 297 40.86 -19.48 -41.95
C ASP A 297 39.78 -18.46 -42.37
N ASP A 298 38.78 -18.18 -41.53
CA ASP A 298 37.72 -17.19 -41.78
C ASP A 298 38.07 -15.82 -41.19
N VAL A 299 38.93 -15.10 -41.90
CA VAL A 299 39.41 -13.75 -41.51
C VAL A 299 38.25 -12.75 -41.38
N GLU A 300 37.22 -12.86 -42.21
CA GLU A 300 36.08 -11.94 -42.21
C GLU A 300 35.14 -12.24 -41.04
N GLY A 301 34.86 -13.51 -40.76
CA GLY A 301 34.13 -13.94 -39.56
C GLY A 301 34.86 -13.58 -38.26
N GLN A 302 36.20 -13.66 -38.22
CA GLN A 302 36.97 -13.20 -37.05
C GLN A 302 36.84 -11.70 -36.83
N ARG A 303 36.89 -10.89 -37.89
CA ARG A 303 36.69 -9.44 -37.80
C ARG A 303 35.28 -9.09 -37.34
N LEU A 304 34.26 -9.78 -37.86
CA LEU A 304 32.88 -9.62 -37.42
C LEU A 304 32.70 -9.99 -35.94
N HIS A 305 33.26 -11.12 -35.51
CA HIS A 305 33.21 -11.55 -34.11
C HIS A 305 33.92 -10.55 -33.19
N GLN A 306 35.13 -10.10 -33.54
CA GLN A 306 35.85 -9.08 -32.77
C GLN A 306 35.06 -7.78 -32.70
N TYR A 307 34.49 -7.32 -33.82
CA TYR A 307 33.64 -6.14 -33.85
C TYR A 307 32.47 -6.27 -32.86
N ARG A 308 31.74 -7.39 -32.90
CA ARG A 308 30.62 -7.63 -31.98
C ARG A 308 31.01 -7.69 -30.50
N MET A 309 32.26 -8.00 -30.19
CA MET A 309 32.74 -8.00 -28.80
C MET A 309 33.05 -6.59 -28.30
N THR A 310 33.50 -5.70 -29.19
CA THR A 310 34.08 -4.40 -28.80
C THR A 310 33.33 -3.17 -29.31
N ALA A 311 32.24 -3.34 -30.07
CA ALA A 311 31.56 -2.22 -30.74
C ALA A 311 31.03 -1.13 -29.78
N ASP A 312 30.79 -1.46 -28.51
CA ASP A 312 30.34 -0.50 -27.49
C ASP A 312 31.48 0.18 -26.71
N HIS A 313 32.75 -0.12 -27.01
CA HIS A 313 33.91 0.49 -26.33
C HIS A 313 34.06 1.98 -26.60
N GLU A 314 33.54 2.46 -27.73
CA GLU A 314 33.61 3.87 -28.14
C GLU A 314 32.34 4.65 -27.78
N LEU A 315 31.33 4.00 -27.16
CA LEU A 315 30.10 4.64 -26.70
C LEU A 315 30.30 5.31 -25.34
N GLU A 316 31.30 6.17 -25.25
CA GLU A 316 31.67 6.92 -24.06
C GLU A 316 31.92 8.39 -24.41
N ILE A 317 31.34 9.31 -23.64
CA ILE A 317 31.56 10.74 -23.80
C ILE A 317 31.70 11.44 -22.45
N ARG A 318 32.59 12.44 -22.39
CA ARG A 318 32.73 13.37 -21.27
C ARG A 318 32.13 14.72 -21.63
N VAL A 319 31.17 15.21 -20.83
CA VAL A 319 30.49 16.49 -21.07
C VAL A 319 30.31 17.30 -19.78
N PRO A 320 30.30 18.65 -19.87
CA PRO A 320 29.91 19.51 -18.76
C PRO A 320 28.41 19.37 -18.48
N VAL A 321 28.06 19.16 -17.21
CA VAL A 321 26.68 19.12 -16.71
C VAL A 321 26.52 20.07 -15.53
N ALA A 322 25.44 20.84 -15.56
CA ALA A 322 25.05 21.69 -14.44
C ALA A 322 24.40 20.85 -13.34
N ALA A 323 24.68 21.19 -12.08
CA ALA A 323 24.17 20.49 -10.91
C ALA A 323 22.63 20.49 -10.84
N GLY A 324 22.10 19.56 -10.04
CA GLY A 324 20.68 19.34 -9.84
C GLY A 324 20.21 18.00 -10.39
N THR A 325 18.95 17.67 -10.14
CA THR A 325 18.31 16.49 -10.71
C THR A 325 17.97 16.76 -12.16
N ARG A 326 18.49 15.92 -13.06
CA ARG A 326 18.29 16.02 -14.52
C ARG A 326 17.77 14.70 -15.04
N LEU A 327 16.96 14.76 -16.09
CA LEU A 327 16.53 13.56 -16.81
C LEU A 327 17.60 13.19 -17.84
N VAL A 328 18.16 11.99 -17.73
CA VAL A 328 19.13 11.45 -18.68
C VAL A 328 18.47 10.30 -19.43
N SER A 329 18.48 10.33 -20.75
CA SER A 329 17.95 9.24 -21.56
C SER A 329 18.97 8.78 -22.60
N VAL A 330 19.06 7.47 -22.78
CA VAL A 330 19.87 6.83 -23.82
C VAL A 330 19.00 5.82 -24.57
N ALA A 331 18.91 5.94 -25.89
CA ALA A 331 18.15 4.98 -26.70
C ALA A 331 18.50 5.02 -28.18
N PHE A 332 18.07 3.97 -28.88
CA PHE A 332 18.11 3.90 -30.33
C PHE A 332 17.01 4.75 -30.95
N THR A 333 17.30 5.40 -32.09
CA THR A 333 16.42 6.38 -32.77
C THR A 333 16.29 6.15 -34.28
N ASP A 334 16.97 5.13 -34.78
CA ASP A 334 17.09 4.76 -36.18
C ASP A 334 15.82 4.16 -36.78
N SER A 335 14.97 3.57 -35.94
CA SER A 335 13.72 2.94 -36.37
C SER A 335 12.58 3.25 -35.40
N ALA A 336 11.39 3.46 -35.96
CA ALA A 336 10.21 3.65 -35.13
C ALA A 336 9.92 2.35 -34.36
N PRO A 337 9.59 2.42 -33.06
CA PRO A 337 9.21 1.24 -32.28
C PRO A 337 8.06 0.50 -32.97
N SER A 338 8.27 -0.78 -33.30
CA SER A 338 7.26 -1.60 -33.98
C SER A 338 7.18 -3.00 -33.37
N PRO A 339 6.00 -3.41 -32.87
CA PRO A 339 5.79 -4.75 -32.34
C PRO A 339 5.84 -5.86 -33.39
N LEU A 340 5.84 -5.48 -34.67
CA LEU A 340 5.95 -6.39 -35.81
C LEU A 340 7.40 -6.54 -36.28
N ALA A 341 8.37 -5.92 -35.60
CA ALA A 341 9.78 -6.06 -35.93
C ALA A 341 10.23 -7.52 -35.78
N THR A 342 10.43 -8.20 -36.90
CA THR A 342 10.94 -9.57 -36.95
C THR A 342 12.46 -9.54 -37.03
N GLY A 343 13.13 -9.39 -35.88
CA GLY A 343 14.60 -9.40 -35.76
C GLY A 343 15.07 -9.14 -34.33
N GLN A 344 16.28 -9.58 -33.97
CA GLN A 344 16.93 -9.15 -32.72
C GLN A 344 17.40 -7.71 -32.87
N LEU A 345 16.55 -6.73 -32.54
CA LEU A 345 16.97 -5.33 -32.49
C LEU A 345 18.12 -5.16 -31.49
N PRO A 346 19.07 -4.23 -31.73
CA PRO A 346 20.04 -3.88 -30.71
C PRO A 346 19.36 -3.19 -29.52
N GLY A 347 20.03 -3.12 -28.38
CA GLY A 347 19.51 -2.47 -27.18
C GLY A 347 20.61 -2.13 -26.19
N VAL A 348 20.36 -1.16 -25.32
CA VAL A 348 21.22 -0.83 -24.18
C VAL A 348 21.01 -1.88 -23.08
N ASP A 349 22.10 -2.31 -22.45
CA ASP A 349 22.10 -3.23 -21.30
C ASP A 349 22.45 -2.48 -20.01
N LYS A 350 23.50 -1.65 -20.07
CA LYS A 350 23.98 -0.89 -18.92
C LYS A 350 24.35 0.52 -19.33
N PHE A 351 24.08 1.46 -18.44
CA PHE A 351 24.41 2.87 -18.59
C PHE A 351 25.12 3.38 -17.34
N TYR A 352 26.30 3.95 -17.54
CA TYR A 352 27.14 4.45 -16.48
C TYR A 352 27.19 5.97 -16.51
N ILE A 353 27.04 6.59 -15.36
CA ILE A 353 27.30 8.02 -15.16
C ILE A 353 28.43 8.13 -14.14
N SER A 354 29.57 8.68 -14.55
CA SER A 354 30.74 8.86 -13.67
C SER A 354 31.07 10.34 -13.49
N GLY A 355 31.25 10.79 -12.25
CA GLY A 355 31.59 12.17 -11.93
C GLY A 355 31.15 12.56 -10.52
N PRO A 356 31.24 13.85 -10.14
CA PRO A 356 31.75 14.96 -10.92
C PRO A 356 33.28 14.94 -11.06
N PHE A 357 33.80 15.19 -12.25
CA PHE A 357 35.18 15.60 -12.47
C PHE A 357 35.26 17.13 -12.56
N GLU A 358 36.30 17.75 -11.99
CA GLU A 358 36.46 19.22 -11.99
C GLU A 358 35.24 19.97 -11.39
N GLY A 359 34.62 19.36 -10.37
CA GLY A 359 33.38 19.86 -9.77
C GLY A 359 33.54 21.24 -9.12
N ARG A 360 32.54 22.09 -9.33
CA ARG A 360 32.40 23.43 -8.75
C ARG A 360 31.07 23.53 -8.02
N VAL A 361 31.07 24.31 -6.94
CA VAL A 361 29.85 24.56 -6.16
C VAL A 361 28.82 25.26 -7.05
N PRO A 362 27.59 24.74 -7.16
CA PRO A 362 26.60 25.30 -8.06
C PRO A 362 26.04 26.62 -7.56
N GLY A 363 25.72 27.50 -8.51
CA GLY A 363 25.15 28.83 -8.21
C GLY A 363 23.72 28.77 -7.67
N ASP A 364 22.85 28.02 -8.35
CA ASP A 364 21.42 27.96 -8.05
C ASP A 364 20.81 26.59 -8.46
N THR A 365 20.45 25.78 -7.47
CA THR A 365 19.73 24.50 -7.66
C THR A 365 18.42 24.56 -6.89
N ALA A 366 17.43 23.72 -7.23
CA ALA A 366 16.17 23.65 -6.50
C ALA A 366 16.38 23.47 -4.98
N SER A 367 17.34 22.62 -4.58
CA SER A 367 17.69 22.45 -3.17
C SER A 367 18.30 23.69 -2.55
N ARG A 368 19.22 24.37 -3.25
CA ARG A 368 19.84 25.61 -2.75
C ARG A 368 18.80 26.73 -2.61
N GLN A 369 17.83 26.83 -3.52
CA GLN A 369 16.72 27.78 -3.41
C GLN A 369 15.85 27.51 -2.18
N ARG A 370 15.61 26.23 -1.85
CA ARG A 370 14.82 25.86 -0.66
C ARG A 370 15.55 26.05 0.66
N ILE A 371 16.87 25.87 0.67
CA ILE A 371 17.71 25.95 1.88
C ILE A 371 18.16 27.37 2.17
N PHE A 372 18.73 28.07 1.18
CA PHE A 372 19.40 29.36 1.38
C PHE A 372 18.43 30.54 1.23
N THR A 373 17.46 30.63 2.15
CA THR A 373 16.48 31.73 2.20
C THR A 373 17.11 33.09 2.54
N CYS A 374 18.27 33.06 3.22
CA CYS A 374 19.10 34.22 3.51
C CYS A 374 20.49 34.03 2.88
N ARG A 375 21.06 35.08 2.29
CA ARG A 375 22.46 35.09 1.84
C ARG A 375 23.19 36.28 2.48
N PRO A 376 24.35 36.06 3.13
CA PRO A 376 25.05 37.15 3.81
C PRO A 376 25.55 38.18 2.80
N SER A 377 25.18 39.45 2.99
CA SER A 377 25.56 40.57 2.10
C SER A 377 26.93 41.18 2.48
N GLY A 378 27.93 40.34 2.77
CA GLY A 378 29.28 40.76 3.17
C GLY A 378 29.96 39.79 4.15
N ALA A 379 31.25 40.02 4.44
CA ALA A 379 32.08 39.14 5.28
C ALA A 379 31.94 39.38 6.80
N ARG A 380 30.88 40.06 7.27
CA ARG A 380 30.69 40.31 8.71
C ARG A 380 30.13 39.06 9.37
N ALA A 381 30.88 38.52 10.34
CA ALA A 381 30.52 37.30 11.07
C ALA A 381 29.12 37.36 11.70
N GLU A 382 28.72 38.52 12.24
CA GLU A 382 27.38 38.71 12.82
C GLU A 382 26.25 38.57 11.79
N GLN A 383 26.48 39.03 10.56
CA GLN A 383 25.49 38.91 9.47
C GLN A 383 25.42 37.48 8.94
N GLU A 384 26.56 36.80 8.80
CA GLU A 384 26.60 35.36 8.49
C GLU A 384 25.81 34.57 9.55
N GLU A 385 26.09 34.79 10.84
CA GLU A 385 25.43 34.04 11.92
C GLU A 385 23.92 34.32 11.99
N SER A 386 23.49 35.56 11.74
CA SER A 386 22.06 35.89 11.64
C SER A 386 21.38 35.16 10.47
N CYS A 387 21.99 35.12 9.29
CA CYS A 387 21.46 34.35 8.16
C CYS A 387 21.42 32.85 8.45
N ALA A 388 22.47 32.31 9.07
CA ALA A 388 22.52 30.89 9.44
C ALA A 388 21.40 30.54 10.42
N ARG A 389 21.14 31.40 11.42
CA ARG A 389 20.04 31.22 12.37
C ARG A 389 18.68 31.18 11.68
N GLU A 390 18.44 32.09 10.73
CA GLU A 390 17.19 32.12 9.97
C GLU A 390 16.97 30.84 9.16
N ILE A 391 17.98 30.42 8.40
CA ILE A 391 17.94 29.18 7.60
C ILE A 391 17.69 27.97 8.49
N ILE A 392 18.48 27.80 9.55
CA ILE A 392 18.40 26.66 10.45
C ILE A 392 17.05 26.64 11.17
N ALA A 393 16.54 27.79 11.62
CA ALA A 393 15.23 27.87 12.26
C ALA A 393 14.09 27.50 11.30
N GLY A 394 14.13 27.97 10.04
CA GLY A 394 13.13 27.64 9.02
C GLY A 394 13.15 26.16 8.63
N LEU A 395 14.33 25.56 8.52
CA LEU A 395 14.48 24.12 8.28
C LEU A 395 14.01 23.30 9.49
N ALA A 396 14.43 23.66 10.70
CA ALA A 396 14.06 22.96 11.92
C ALA A 396 12.55 23.03 12.19
N ARG A 397 11.89 24.17 11.90
CA ARG A 397 10.43 24.30 12.01
C ARG A 397 9.69 23.24 11.20
N ARG A 398 10.09 23.07 9.93
CA ARG A 398 9.49 22.09 9.01
C ARG A 398 9.90 20.65 9.36
N ALA A 399 11.18 20.43 9.60
CA ALA A 399 11.75 19.12 9.93
C ALA A 399 11.22 18.54 11.25
N TYR A 400 11.06 19.38 12.27
CA TYR A 400 10.53 18.98 13.59
C TYR A 400 9.01 19.13 13.69
N ARG A 401 8.38 19.69 12.65
CA ARG A 401 6.92 19.75 12.46
C ARG A 401 6.23 20.57 13.55
N ARG A 402 6.90 21.63 14.02
CA ARG A 402 6.41 22.53 15.07
C ARG A 402 7.16 23.86 15.08
N PRO A 403 6.63 24.89 15.76
CA PRO A 403 7.41 26.06 16.12
C PRO A 403 8.70 25.67 16.87
N VAL A 404 9.80 26.32 16.53
CA VAL A 404 11.12 26.10 17.12
C VAL A 404 11.39 27.07 18.25
N ALA A 405 11.99 26.57 19.33
CA ALA A 405 12.50 27.37 20.43
C ALA A 405 14.01 27.65 20.25
N ALA A 406 14.56 28.54 21.07
CA ALA A 406 16.00 28.80 21.08
C ALA A 406 16.83 27.52 21.32
N ASP A 407 16.35 26.64 22.19
CA ASP A 407 16.99 25.36 22.51
C ASP A 407 16.98 24.35 21.36
N ASP A 408 16.13 24.53 20.35
CA ASP A 408 16.16 23.72 19.13
C ASP A 408 17.22 24.22 18.15
N VAL A 409 17.45 25.53 18.12
CA VAL A 409 18.28 26.20 17.09
C VAL A 409 19.73 26.35 17.55
N GLU A 410 19.97 26.66 18.82
CA GLU A 410 21.32 26.93 19.33
C GLU A 410 22.28 25.72 19.22
N PRO A 411 21.86 24.47 19.48
CA PRO A 411 22.72 23.31 19.26
C PRO A 411 23.15 23.14 17.80
N LEU A 412 22.20 23.34 16.87
CA LEU A 412 22.48 23.29 15.43
C LEU A 412 23.39 24.44 14.99
N LEU A 413 23.24 25.63 15.58
CA LEU A 413 24.16 26.75 15.35
C LEU A 413 25.56 26.50 15.90
N GLY A 414 25.70 25.80 17.02
CA GLY A 414 26.99 25.32 17.51
C GLY A 414 27.70 24.47 16.45
N ILE A 415 26.98 23.51 15.86
CA ILE A 415 27.51 22.64 14.79
C ILE A 415 27.79 23.42 13.51
N TYR A 416 26.96 24.42 13.17
CA TYR A 416 27.24 25.36 12.08
C TYR A 416 28.58 26.08 12.31
N ARG A 417 28.82 26.63 13.51
CA ARG A 417 30.07 27.34 13.84
C ARG A 417 31.27 26.41 13.69
N GLU A 418 31.16 25.15 14.15
CA GLU A 418 32.20 24.12 13.96
C GLU A 418 32.47 23.84 12.47
N GLY A 419 31.42 23.60 11.67
CA GLY A 419 31.56 23.35 10.23
C GLY A 419 32.10 24.54 9.44
N ARG A 420 31.78 25.75 9.90
CA ARG A 420 32.23 27.02 9.32
C ARG A 420 33.71 27.33 9.59
N GLN A 421 34.26 26.86 10.70
CA GLN A 421 35.65 27.15 11.12
C GLN A 421 36.65 26.70 10.05
N GLY A 422 37.43 27.65 9.54
CA GLY A 422 38.42 27.38 8.48
C GLY A 422 37.84 27.04 7.10
N ARG A 423 36.51 27.11 6.93
CA ARG A 423 35.80 26.80 5.67
C ARG A 423 34.94 27.99 5.20
N ASN A 424 33.80 27.75 4.57
CA ASN A 424 32.86 28.77 4.09
C ASN A 424 31.48 28.64 4.78
N PHE A 425 30.60 29.61 4.52
CA PHE A 425 29.23 29.67 5.06
C PHE A 425 28.45 28.36 4.80
N GLU A 426 28.50 27.90 3.55
CA GLU A 426 27.84 26.68 3.08
C GLU A 426 28.30 25.42 3.82
N ALA A 427 29.60 25.28 4.12
CA ALA A 427 30.11 24.15 4.90
C ALA A 427 29.57 24.13 6.34
N GLY A 428 29.32 25.30 6.92
CA GLY A 428 28.61 25.41 8.20
C GLY A 428 27.16 24.91 8.08
N ILE A 429 26.45 25.35 7.05
CA ILE A 429 25.05 24.93 6.81
C ILE A 429 24.96 23.43 6.50
N GLU A 430 25.90 22.88 5.71
CA GLU A 430 26.02 21.44 5.44
C GLU A 430 26.07 20.65 6.76
N ARG A 431 26.96 21.04 7.68
CA ARG A 431 27.13 20.36 8.98
C ARG A 431 25.91 20.50 9.89
N ALA A 432 25.28 21.67 9.94
CA ALA A 432 24.05 21.87 10.70
C ALA A 432 22.90 21.03 10.14
N LEU A 433 22.81 20.92 8.80
CA LEU A 433 21.79 20.09 8.16
C LEU A 433 22.03 18.60 8.39
N GLU A 434 23.28 18.13 8.29
CA GLU A 434 23.64 16.75 8.63
C GLU A 434 23.22 16.40 10.05
N ALA A 435 23.44 17.31 11.01
CA ALA A 435 23.00 17.14 12.38
C ALA A 435 21.47 17.12 12.50
N LEU A 436 20.78 18.08 11.88
CA LEU A 436 19.32 18.19 11.89
C LEU A 436 18.65 16.90 11.36
N LEU A 437 19.15 16.35 10.24
CA LEU A 437 18.64 15.12 9.63
C LEU A 437 18.98 13.85 10.42
N SER A 438 19.90 13.94 11.39
CA SER A 438 20.27 12.84 12.28
C SER A 438 19.60 12.93 13.67
N MET A 439 18.88 14.02 13.95
CA MET A 439 18.30 14.25 15.27
C MET A 439 17.00 13.46 15.48
N PRO A 440 16.72 12.99 16.72
CA PRO A 440 15.48 12.29 17.05
C PRO A 440 14.21 13.08 16.68
N GLN A 441 14.24 14.42 16.80
CA GLN A 441 13.10 15.28 16.46
C GLN A 441 12.75 15.24 14.97
N PHE A 442 13.73 14.94 14.09
CA PHE A 442 13.49 14.73 12.67
C PHE A 442 13.07 13.29 12.40
N LEU A 443 13.87 12.32 12.89
CA LEU A 443 13.70 10.90 12.60
C LEU A 443 12.46 10.27 13.26
N MET A 444 11.98 10.81 14.37
CA MET A 444 10.89 10.24 15.16
C MET A 444 9.62 11.07 15.09
N ARG A 445 8.49 10.37 15.01
CA ARG A 445 7.14 10.89 15.25
C ARG A 445 6.79 10.55 16.70
N ILE A 446 6.79 11.56 17.55
CA ILE A 446 6.59 11.44 18.99
C ILE A 446 5.35 12.24 19.36
N GLU A 447 4.38 11.55 19.95
CA GLU A 447 3.21 12.16 20.59
C GLU A 447 3.50 12.24 22.10
N ARG A 448 3.42 13.43 22.67
CA ARG A 448 3.79 13.72 24.06
C ARG A 448 2.57 13.66 24.95
N GLU A 449 2.66 12.85 25.99
CA GLU A 449 1.63 12.80 27.02
C GLU A 449 1.66 14.11 27.84
N PRO A 450 0.51 14.75 28.10
CA PRO A 450 0.43 15.90 29.00
C PRO A 450 0.93 15.52 30.39
N ILE A 451 1.68 16.41 31.05
CA ILE A 451 2.33 16.13 32.34
C ILE A 451 1.33 15.73 33.44
N ASP A 452 0.12 16.30 33.41
CA ASP A 452 -0.90 16.11 34.44
C ASP A 452 -1.99 15.08 34.05
N VAL A 453 -1.80 14.34 32.95
CA VAL A 453 -2.79 13.32 32.53
C VAL A 453 -2.74 12.11 33.46
N ARG A 454 -3.91 11.62 33.88
CA ARG A 454 -3.96 10.40 34.70
C ARG A 454 -3.61 9.18 33.85
N PRO A 455 -2.86 8.19 34.40
CA PRO A 455 -2.61 6.93 33.72
C PRO A 455 -3.90 6.27 33.23
N GLY A 456 -3.92 5.84 31.97
CA GLY A 456 -5.09 5.23 31.34
C GLY A 456 -6.25 6.18 31.02
N ALA A 457 -6.09 7.50 31.18
CA ALA A 457 -7.07 8.47 30.70
C ALA A 457 -6.90 8.74 29.19
N VAL A 458 -8.00 9.02 28.50
CA VAL A 458 -7.98 9.50 27.11
C VAL A 458 -7.79 11.02 27.11
N TYR A 459 -6.92 11.53 26.23
CA TYR A 459 -6.69 12.96 26.03
C TYR A 459 -6.69 13.31 24.54
N GLN A 460 -7.05 14.56 24.24
CA GLN A 460 -6.98 15.12 22.90
C GLN A 460 -5.52 15.37 22.51
N LEU A 461 -5.15 15.02 21.29
CA LEU A 461 -3.86 15.39 20.73
C LEU A 461 -3.77 16.91 20.59
N SER A 462 -2.56 17.44 20.70
CA SER A 462 -2.32 18.83 20.28
C SER A 462 -2.53 18.98 18.77
N ASP A 463 -2.90 20.17 18.33
CA ASP A 463 -3.10 20.40 16.90
C ASP A 463 -1.82 20.20 16.08
N LEU A 464 -0.64 20.36 16.66
CA LEU A 464 0.66 20.04 16.02
C LEU A 464 0.84 18.54 15.78
N GLU A 465 0.41 17.71 16.73
CA GLU A 465 0.40 16.26 16.58
C GLU A 465 -0.67 15.82 15.58
N LEU A 466 -1.84 16.47 15.60
CA LEU A 466 -2.91 16.24 14.62
C LEU A 466 -2.46 16.60 13.20
N ALA A 467 -1.80 17.74 13.01
CA ALA A 467 -1.19 18.14 11.73
C ALA A 467 -0.20 17.10 11.22
N THR A 468 0.64 16.58 12.13
CA THR A 468 1.60 15.52 11.81
C THR A 468 0.90 14.20 11.47
N ARG A 469 -0.15 13.79 12.19
CA ARG A 469 -0.92 12.59 11.83
C ARG A 469 -1.55 12.74 10.45
N LEU A 470 -2.16 13.90 10.19
CA LEU A 470 -2.84 14.20 8.94
C LEU A 470 -1.88 14.23 7.74
N SER A 471 -0.73 14.91 7.86
CA SER A 471 0.25 15.01 6.78
C SER A 471 0.89 13.67 6.44
N PHE A 472 1.20 12.84 7.43
CA PHE A 472 1.78 11.53 7.17
C PHE A 472 0.75 10.51 6.67
N PHE A 473 -0.51 10.67 7.04
CA PHE A 473 -1.59 9.87 6.45
C PHE A 473 -1.81 10.24 4.99
N LEU A 474 -2.02 11.53 4.68
CA LEU A 474 -2.46 11.96 3.35
C LEU A 474 -1.32 12.32 2.39
N TRP A 475 -0.12 12.67 2.85
CA TRP A 475 1.00 13.06 1.97
C TRP A 475 2.26 12.22 2.17
N LYS A 476 2.24 11.28 3.14
CA LYS A 476 3.43 10.48 3.50
C LYS A 476 4.65 11.35 3.83
N SER A 477 4.43 12.56 4.33
CA SER A 477 5.48 13.57 4.50
C SER A 477 5.10 14.60 5.57
N ILE A 478 5.97 15.59 5.76
CA ILE A 478 5.78 16.70 6.70
C ILE A 478 4.57 17.59 6.33
N PRO A 479 3.91 18.21 7.32
CA PRO A 479 2.90 19.22 7.08
C PRO A 479 3.52 20.44 6.38
N ASP A 480 2.74 21.10 5.53
CA ASP A 480 3.14 22.37 4.94
C ASP A 480 2.91 23.54 5.92
N ASP A 481 3.37 24.74 5.53
CA ASP A 481 3.32 25.91 6.40
C ASP A 481 1.88 26.30 6.77
N GLU A 482 0.92 26.17 5.85
CA GLU A 482 -0.50 26.43 6.14
C GLU A 482 -1.03 25.53 7.26
N LEU A 483 -0.75 24.22 7.18
CA LEU A 483 -1.21 23.25 8.18
C LEU A 483 -0.50 23.46 9.52
N LEU A 484 0.81 23.75 9.50
CA LEU A 484 1.58 24.08 10.71
C LEU A 484 1.10 25.38 11.37
N ASP A 485 0.74 26.38 10.60
CA ASP A 485 0.29 27.68 11.10
C ASP A 485 -1.11 27.63 11.71
N LEU A 486 -2.02 26.82 11.14
CA LEU A 486 -3.31 26.53 11.76
C LEU A 486 -3.12 25.76 13.07
N ALA A 487 -2.24 24.77 13.05
CA ALA A 487 -1.96 23.94 14.22
C ALA A 487 -1.28 24.71 15.35
N ALA A 488 -0.36 25.61 15.03
CA ALA A 488 0.31 26.46 16.02
C ALA A 488 -0.63 27.49 16.67
N ARG A 489 -1.82 27.71 16.09
CA ARG A 489 -2.88 28.59 16.61
C ARG A 489 -4.02 27.82 17.28
N ASP A 490 -3.91 26.50 17.40
CA ASP A 490 -4.96 25.61 17.93
C ASP A 490 -6.30 25.74 17.16
N GLU A 491 -6.23 26.01 15.85
CA GLU A 491 -7.40 26.17 14.97
C GLU A 491 -7.70 24.91 14.14
N LEU A 492 -6.80 23.93 14.10
CA LEU A 492 -6.89 22.76 13.22
C LEU A 492 -7.92 21.73 13.70
N SER A 493 -8.04 21.50 15.01
CA SER A 493 -9.01 20.53 15.56
C SER A 493 -10.48 20.99 15.44
N ASP A 494 -10.74 22.23 15.05
CA ASP A 494 -12.08 22.65 14.64
C ASP A 494 -12.57 21.80 13.46
N ARG A 495 -13.75 21.18 13.61
CA ARG A 495 -14.29 20.21 12.64
C ARG A 495 -14.41 20.78 11.23
N ALA A 496 -14.82 22.05 11.10
CA ALA A 496 -14.94 22.68 9.79
C ALA A 496 -13.57 22.93 9.16
N THR A 497 -12.59 23.35 9.96
CA THR A 497 -11.21 23.60 9.53
C THR A 497 -10.49 22.32 9.14
N LEU A 498 -10.57 21.28 9.98
CA LEU A 498 -10.04 19.94 9.69
C LEU A 498 -10.61 19.40 8.37
N GLY A 499 -11.93 19.47 8.19
CA GLY A 499 -12.58 19.02 6.96
C GLY A 499 -12.18 19.82 5.71
N ARG A 500 -11.87 21.12 5.83
CA ARG A 500 -11.31 21.90 4.70
C ARG A 500 -9.89 21.46 4.37
N GLN A 501 -9.05 21.24 5.39
CA GLN A 501 -7.66 20.80 5.20
C GLN A 501 -7.60 19.39 4.58
N VAL A 502 -8.43 18.44 5.02
CA VAL A 502 -8.51 17.10 4.39
C VAL A 502 -8.79 17.21 2.88
N ARG A 503 -9.80 17.99 2.47
CA ARG A 503 -10.13 18.16 1.04
C ARG A 503 -9.02 18.84 0.26
N ARG A 504 -8.40 19.88 0.82
CA ARG A 504 -7.25 20.57 0.21
C ARG A 504 -6.10 19.60 -0.02
N MET A 505 -5.79 18.80 1.00
CA MET A 505 -4.69 17.86 0.95
C MET A 505 -4.94 16.70 -0.03
N LEU A 506 -6.16 16.20 -0.13
CA LEU A 506 -6.53 15.16 -1.11
C LEU A 506 -6.48 15.66 -2.56
N ALA A 507 -6.69 16.96 -2.79
CA ALA A 507 -6.57 17.57 -4.12
C ALA A 507 -5.12 17.88 -4.52
N ASP A 508 -4.18 17.90 -3.56
CA ASP A 508 -2.76 18.14 -3.81
C ASP A 508 -2.11 16.90 -4.46
N PRO A 509 -1.22 17.07 -5.47
CA PRO A 509 -0.53 15.95 -6.11
C PRO A 509 0.23 15.02 -5.16
N ARG A 510 0.69 15.51 -4.00
CA ARG A 510 1.36 14.69 -2.98
C ARG A 510 0.45 13.60 -2.41
N ALA A 511 -0.87 13.74 -2.53
CA ALA A 511 -1.82 12.72 -2.11
C ALA A 511 -1.65 11.40 -2.86
N THR A 512 -1.15 11.42 -4.10
CA THR A 512 -0.85 10.19 -4.83
C THR A 512 0.13 9.28 -4.07
N ARG A 513 1.06 9.83 -3.27
CA ARG A 513 2.01 9.05 -2.45
C ARG A 513 1.31 8.11 -1.47
N PHE A 514 0.25 8.54 -0.79
CA PHE A 514 -0.48 7.66 0.11
C PHE A 514 -1.36 6.68 -0.67
N MET A 515 -1.95 7.11 -1.78
CA MET A 515 -2.84 6.27 -2.59
C MET A 515 -2.09 5.03 -3.10
N ASP A 516 -0.94 5.25 -3.73
CA ASP A 516 -0.11 4.20 -4.34
C ASP A 516 0.49 3.29 -3.27
N ASP A 517 1.00 3.88 -2.19
CA ASP A 517 1.59 3.14 -1.09
C ASP A 517 0.55 2.29 -0.34
N PHE A 518 -0.63 2.85 -0.04
CA PHE A 518 -1.72 2.14 0.62
C PHE A 518 -2.21 0.97 -0.22
N VAL A 519 -2.56 1.20 -1.49
CA VAL A 519 -3.11 0.16 -2.36
C VAL A 519 -2.08 -0.92 -2.67
N GLY A 520 -0.81 -0.54 -2.87
CA GLY A 520 0.29 -1.46 -3.11
C GLY A 520 0.55 -2.42 -1.95
N GLN A 521 0.33 -1.96 -0.70
CA GLN A 521 0.47 -2.78 0.51
C GLN A 521 -0.81 -3.56 0.84
N TRP A 522 -1.97 -2.90 0.83
CA TRP A 522 -3.25 -3.54 1.13
C TRP A 522 -3.55 -4.70 0.17
N LEU A 523 -3.42 -4.46 -1.14
CA LEU A 523 -3.67 -5.49 -2.15
C LEU A 523 -2.47 -6.42 -2.39
N GLN A 524 -1.35 -6.20 -1.69
CA GLN A 524 -0.10 -6.96 -1.79
C GLN A 524 0.57 -6.91 -3.17
N MET A 525 0.30 -5.88 -3.96
CA MET A 525 0.82 -5.75 -5.33
C MET A 525 2.33 -5.55 -5.39
N ARG A 526 2.96 -5.03 -4.33
CA ARG A 526 4.43 -4.94 -4.25
C ARG A 526 5.11 -6.30 -4.40
N ASN A 527 4.42 -7.39 -4.04
CA ASN A 527 4.92 -8.75 -4.18
C ASN A 527 5.00 -9.21 -5.64
N ILE A 528 4.42 -8.45 -6.58
CA ILE A 528 4.50 -8.80 -7.99
C ILE A 528 5.95 -8.84 -8.44
N PHE A 529 6.84 -7.97 -7.98
CA PHE A 529 8.26 -7.97 -8.35
C PHE A 529 9.03 -9.19 -7.84
N GLN A 530 8.44 -9.99 -6.94
CA GLN A 530 9.00 -11.26 -6.48
C GLN A 530 8.45 -12.47 -7.26
N GLN A 531 7.49 -12.26 -8.16
CA GLN A 531 6.93 -13.33 -9.00
C GLN A 531 7.83 -13.55 -10.22
N ASP A 532 8.08 -14.82 -10.56
CA ASP A 532 8.82 -15.20 -11.75
C ASP A 532 8.01 -16.20 -12.60
N PRO A 533 6.97 -15.76 -13.32
CA PRO A 533 6.19 -16.63 -14.19
C PRO A 533 7.07 -17.33 -15.24
N ASP A 534 6.86 -18.63 -15.41
CA ASP A 534 7.59 -19.45 -16.37
C ASP A 534 7.40 -18.90 -17.80
N GLY A 535 8.47 -18.38 -18.39
CA GLY A 535 8.43 -17.73 -19.71
C GLY A 535 8.03 -18.66 -20.87
N ALA A 536 8.19 -19.98 -20.72
CA ALA A 536 7.74 -20.95 -21.72
C ALA A 536 6.21 -21.18 -21.66
N LEU A 537 5.62 -21.08 -20.46
CA LEU A 537 4.18 -21.22 -20.25
C LEU A 537 3.44 -19.88 -20.44
N PHE A 538 4.08 -18.78 -20.05
CA PHE A 538 3.51 -17.45 -19.94
C PHE A 538 4.27 -16.45 -20.82
N ALA A 539 4.37 -16.79 -22.11
CA ALA A 539 5.04 -15.96 -23.10
C ALA A 539 4.52 -14.52 -23.10
N GLY A 540 5.44 -13.55 -23.19
CA GLY A 540 5.13 -12.12 -23.19
C GLY A 540 5.18 -11.46 -21.81
N PHE A 541 5.25 -12.23 -20.72
CA PHE A 541 5.48 -11.69 -19.39
C PHE A 541 6.93 -11.17 -19.25
N ASN A 542 7.08 -9.90 -18.86
CA ASN A 542 8.36 -9.22 -18.66
C ASN A 542 8.18 -8.07 -17.66
N ASP A 543 9.29 -7.42 -17.29
CA ASP A 543 9.29 -6.35 -16.28
C ASP A 543 8.44 -5.13 -16.69
N SER A 544 8.46 -4.78 -17.98
CA SER A 544 7.65 -3.70 -18.52
C SER A 544 6.14 -3.98 -18.38
N LEU A 545 5.69 -5.20 -18.74
CA LEU A 545 4.29 -5.61 -18.54
C LEU A 545 3.94 -5.62 -17.05
N ARG A 546 4.84 -6.13 -16.19
CA ARG A 546 4.64 -6.17 -14.74
C ARG A 546 4.44 -4.76 -14.16
N LYS A 547 5.28 -3.79 -14.54
CA LYS A 547 5.12 -2.37 -14.18
C LYS A 547 3.80 -1.82 -14.69
N ALA A 548 3.41 -2.16 -15.92
CA ALA A 548 2.15 -1.71 -16.49
C ALA A 548 0.93 -2.24 -15.71
N MET A 549 0.96 -3.49 -15.24
CA MET A 549 -0.07 -4.06 -14.38
C MET A 549 -0.19 -3.33 -13.03
N VAL A 550 0.93 -2.92 -12.42
CA VAL A 550 0.92 -2.14 -11.16
C VAL A 550 0.34 -0.75 -11.40
N GLN A 551 0.79 -0.08 -12.46
CA GLN A 551 0.34 1.26 -12.82
C GLN A 551 -1.16 1.30 -13.15
N GLU A 552 -1.71 0.24 -13.77
CA GLU A 552 -3.16 0.09 -13.96
C GLU A 552 -3.90 0.21 -12.63
N THR A 553 -3.50 -0.58 -11.62
CA THR A 553 -4.20 -0.60 -10.34
C THR A 553 -4.02 0.70 -9.56
N GLU A 554 -2.84 1.30 -9.61
CA GLU A 554 -2.56 2.61 -8.99
C GLU A 554 -3.44 3.70 -9.61
N LEU A 555 -3.45 3.84 -10.94
CA LEU A 555 -4.30 4.83 -11.62
C LEU A 555 -5.79 4.56 -11.40
N PHE A 556 -6.19 3.28 -11.41
CA PHE A 556 -7.54 2.87 -11.08
C PHE A 556 -7.93 3.37 -9.68
N PHE A 557 -7.13 3.09 -8.66
CA PHE A 557 -7.39 3.50 -7.29
C PHE A 557 -7.34 5.03 -7.09
N GLN A 558 -6.35 5.70 -7.71
CA GLN A 558 -6.27 7.16 -7.72
C GLN A 558 -7.54 7.78 -8.30
N SER A 559 -8.09 7.22 -9.38
CA SER A 559 -9.35 7.70 -9.97
C SER A 559 -10.53 7.54 -9.00
N GLN A 560 -10.57 6.45 -8.22
CA GLN A 560 -11.62 6.24 -7.22
C GLN A 560 -11.64 7.36 -6.18
N ILE A 561 -10.48 7.71 -5.63
CA ILE A 561 -10.39 8.74 -4.59
C ILE A 561 -10.58 10.15 -5.17
N ARG A 562 -9.94 10.47 -6.30
CA ARG A 562 -9.99 11.81 -6.90
C ARG A 562 -11.36 12.17 -7.44
N GLU A 563 -12.09 11.19 -7.97
CA GLU A 563 -13.45 11.37 -8.47
C GLU A 563 -14.52 11.11 -7.38
N ASP A 564 -14.09 10.83 -6.14
CA ASP A 564 -14.94 10.51 -4.99
C ASP A 564 -15.98 9.42 -5.27
N ARG A 565 -15.55 8.36 -5.97
CA ARG A 565 -16.39 7.23 -6.38
C ARG A 565 -16.88 6.45 -5.15
N PRO A 566 -18.04 5.79 -5.24
CA PRO A 566 -18.46 4.78 -4.25
C PRO A 566 -17.38 3.71 -4.09
N ILE A 567 -17.03 3.33 -2.85
CA ILE A 567 -16.01 2.31 -2.57
C ILE A 567 -16.34 0.97 -3.23
N GLN A 568 -17.62 0.65 -3.43
CA GLN A 568 -18.08 -0.55 -4.14
C GLN A 568 -17.65 -0.60 -5.61
N ASP A 569 -17.32 0.56 -6.21
CA ASP A 569 -16.79 0.62 -7.58
C ASP A 569 -15.40 -0.02 -7.69
N LEU A 570 -14.69 -0.24 -6.58
CA LEU A 570 -13.52 -1.13 -6.58
C LEU A 570 -13.85 -2.52 -7.14
N LEU A 571 -15.10 -2.99 -7.02
CA LEU A 571 -15.56 -4.24 -7.62
C LEU A 571 -16.49 -4.02 -8.81
N ARG A 572 -17.21 -2.90 -8.92
CA ARG A 572 -18.20 -2.70 -9.99
C ARG A 572 -17.71 -1.93 -11.21
N ALA A 573 -16.67 -1.11 -11.07
CA ALA A 573 -16.23 -0.20 -12.12
C ALA A 573 -16.07 -0.90 -13.46
N ASP A 574 -16.72 -0.35 -14.47
CA ASP A 574 -16.74 -0.79 -15.86
C ASP A 574 -15.59 -0.20 -16.68
N TYR A 575 -14.56 0.31 -16.02
CA TYR A 575 -13.42 0.94 -16.67
C TYR A 575 -12.11 0.56 -15.98
N THR A 576 -11.00 0.73 -16.71
CA THR A 576 -9.64 0.63 -16.18
C THR A 576 -8.71 1.63 -16.87
N PHE A 577 -7.41 1.53 -16.63
CA PHE A 577 -6.38 2.33 -17.29
C PHE A 577 -5.41 1.43 -18.06
N LEU A 578 -5.31 1.63 -19.37
CA LEU A 578 -4.48 0.80 -20.25
C LEU A 578 -3.47 1.65 -21.02
N ASN A 579 -2.25 1.12 -21.14
CA ASN A 579 -1.33 1.44 -22.23
C ASN A 579 -1.35 0.30 -23.27
N GLU A 580 -0.65 0.47 -24.39
CA GLU A 580 -0.67 -0.50 -25.50
C GLU A 580 -0.24 -1.91 -25.09
N GLN A 581 0.80 -2.02 -24.26
CA GLN A 581 1.32 -3.32 -23.83
C GLN A 581 0.28 -4.10 -23.01
N LEU A 582 -0.37 -3.42 -22.06
CA LEU A 582 -1.40 -4.02 -21.23
C LEU A 582 -2.69 -4.27 -22.01
N ALA A 583 -3.04 -3.38 -22.95
CA ALA A 583 -4.18 -3.56 -23.85
C ALA A 583 -4.04 -4.86 -24.66
N ARG A 584 -2.87 -5.09 -25.28
CA ARG A 584 -2.60 -6.34 -26.00
C ARG A 584 -2.63 -7.56 -25.08
N HIS A 585 -2.11 -7.44 -23.86
CA HIS A 585 -2.18 -8.52 -22.86
C HIS A 585 -3.63 -8.87 -22.50
N TYR A 586 -4.53 -7.90 -22.52
CA TYR A 586 -5.96 -8.09 -22.28
C TYR A 586 -6.79 -8.44 -23.53
N GLY A 587 -6.19 -8.41 -24.72
CA GLY A 587 -6.89 -8.66 -25.98
C GLY A 587 -7.71 -7.45 -26.46
N VAL A 588 -7.38 -6.24 -26.00
CA VAL A 588 -7.95 -4.98 -26.50
C VAL A 588 -7.16 -4.55 -27.72
N GLU A 589 -7.84 -4.41 -28.85
CA GLU A 589 -7.29 -3.89 -30.10
C GLU A 589 -7.37 -2.34 -30.14
N ASP A 590 -6.67 -1.70 -31.07
CA ASP A 590 -6.74 -0.25 -31.35
C ASP A 590 -6.23 0.74 -30.27
N LEU A 591 -5.53 0.28 -29.22
CA LEU A 591 -4.85 1.16 -28.26
C LEU A 591 -3.32 1.15 -28.46
N TYR A 592 -2.75 2.31 -28.81
CA TYR A 592 -1.33 2.46 -29.16
C TYR A 592 -0.57 3.42 -28.22
N GLY A 593 0.73 3.15 -28.01
CA GLY A 593 1.65 3.95 -27.21
C GLY A 593 1.76 3.54 -25.73
N SER A 594 2.78 4.05 -25.04
CA SER A 594 3.07 3.75 -23.64
C SER A 594 2.18 4.50 -22.64
N HIS A 595 1.43 5.51 -23.09
CA HIS A 595 0.62 6.35 -22.20
C HIS A 595 -0.61 5.58 -21.73
N PHE A 596 -0.87 5.65 -20.43
CA PHE A 596 -2.11 5.12 -19.86
C PHE A 596 -3.29 6.01 -20.20
N ARG A 597 -4.39 5.38 -20.59
CA ARG A 597 -5.66 6.05 -20.88
C ARG A 597 -6.78 5.28 -20.19
N ARG A 598 -7.79 6.00 -19.73
CA ARG A 598 -9.02 5.38 -19.27
C ARG A 598 -9.64 4.60 -20.43
N TYR A 599 -10.04 3.37 -20.16
CA TYR A 599 -10.67 2.46 -21.11
C TYR A 599 -11.94 1.91 -20.46
N ASP A 600 -13.08 2.12 -21.11
CA ASP A 600 -14.37 1.58 -20.67
C ASP A 600 -14.59 0.20 -21.32
N TRP A 601 -14.97 -0.78 -20.51
CA TRP A 601 -15.16 -2.17 -20.93
C TRP A 601 -16.53 -2.37 -21.59
N ASP A 602 -16.55 -3.07 -22.71
CA ASP A 602 -17.79 -3.51 -23.37
C ASP A 602 -18.39 -4.79 -22.74
N ASP A 603 -17.58 -5.54 -21.99
CA ASP A 603 -17.97 -6.77 -21.31
C ASP A 603 -17.58 -6.76 -19.83
N ASP A 604 -18.22 -7.62 -19.05
CA ASP A 604 -18.11 -7.59 -17.59
C ASP A 604 -17.05 -8.49 -16.98
N ARG A 605 -16.22 -9.14 -17.81
CA ARG A 605 -15.22 -10.10 -17.32
C ARG A 605 -14.18 -9.41 -16.46
N ARG A 606 -13.77 -8.20 -16.84
CA ARG A 606 -12.65 -7.46 -16.24
C ARG A 606 -13.04 -6.26 -15.38
N HIS A 607 -14.31 -6.08 -15.05
CA HIS A 607 -14.74 -4.99 -14.18
C HIS A 607 -14.09 -5.08 -12.78
N GLY A 608 -13.69 -3.93 -12.26
CA GLY A 608 -13.09 -3.77 -10.94
C GLY A 608 -11.78 -4.53 -10.74
N LEU A 609 -11.34 -4.59 -9.48
CA LEU A 609 -10.06 -5.15 -9.06
C LEU A 609 -9.89 -6.63 -9.44
N LEU A 610 -10.95 -7.44 -9.35
CA LEU A 610 -10.88 -8.89 -9.61
C LEU A 610 -10.55 -9.23 -11.09
N GLY A 611 -10.67 -8.24 -11.99
CA GLY A 611 -10.31 -8.37 -13.40
C GLY A 611 -8.87 -8.00 -13.75
N GLN A 612 -8.11 -7.42 -12.81
CA GLN A 612 -6.78 -6.86 -13.06
C GLN A 612 -5.67 -7.91 -12.90
N ALA A 613 -4.73 -7.91 -13.84
CA ALA A 613 -3.67 -8.92 -13.89
C ALA A 613 -2.66 -8.81 -12.76
N SER A 614 -2.45 -7.62 -12.18
CA SER A 614 -1.57 -7.44 -11.01
C SER A 614 -1.98 -8.39 -9.87
N LEU A 615 -3.26 -8.39 -9.53
CA LEU A 615 -3.85 -9.19 -8.44
C LEU A 615 -3.88 -10.68 -8.78
N LEU A 616 -4.26 -11.00 -10.03
CA LEU A 616 -4.31 -12.39 -10.52
C LEU A 616 -2.91 -13.03 -10.55
N THR A 617 -1.87 -12.22 -10.77
CA THR A 617 -0.47 -12.65 -10.79
C THR A 617 0.07 -12.89 -9.38
N VAL A 618 -0.09 -11.94 -8.45
CA VAL A 618 0.41 -12.11 -7.06
C VAL A 618 -0.28 -13.21 -6.28
N THR A 619 -1.44 -13.68 -6.76
CA THR A 619 -2.21 -14.79 -6.19
C THR A 619 -2.03 -16.10 -6.94
N SER A 620 -1.00 -16.23 -7.77
CA SER A 620 -0.67 -17.43 -8.55
C SER A 620 0.74 -17.95 -8.26
N TYR A 621 1.07 -19.15 -8.75
CA TYR A 621 2.45 -19.65 -8.76
C TYR A 621 3.10 -19.36 -10.12
N ALA A 622 4.43 -19.42 -10.17
CA ALA A 622 5.23 -19.22 -11.38
C ALA A 622 4.75 -20.05 -12.59
N ASN A 623 4.29 -21.28 -12.37
CA ASN A 623 3.95 -22.21 -13.44
C ASN A 623 2.44 -22.52 -13.57
N ARG A 624 1.58 -21.97 -12.69
CA ARG A 624 0.12 -22.26 -12.68
C ARG A 624 -0.68 -21.29 -11.82
N THR A 625 -2.00 -21.25 -12.05
CA THR A 625 -2.97 -20.61 -11.16
C THR A 625 -3.02 -21.26 -9.78
N SER A 626 -3.55 -20.54 -8.78
CA SER A 626 -3.76 -21.08 -7.44
C SER A 626 -5.10 -20.62 -6.86
N VAL A 627 -6.10 -21.51 -6.89
CA VAL A 627 -7.42 -21.25 -6.30
C VAL A 627 -7.35 -21.03 -4.79
N VAL A 628 -6.37 -21.65 -4.12
CA VAL A 628 -6.14 -21.50 -2.69
C VAL A 628 -5.64 -20.10 -2.36
N LEU A 629 -4.62 -19.62 -3.09
CA LEU A 629 -4.07 -18.29 -2.86
C LEU A 629 -5.06 -17.19 -3.26
N ARG A 630 -5.77 -17.36 -4.37
CA ARG A 630 -6.85 -16.44 -4.80
C ARG A 630 -7.98 -16.38 -3.78
N GLY A 631 -8.48 -17.52 -3.35
CA GLY A 631 -9.55 -17.59 -2.35
C GLY A 631 -9.14 -17.04 -0.98
N LYS A 632 -7.92 -17.36 -0.54
CA LYS A 632 -7.31 -16.76 0.65
C LYS A 632 -7.26 -15.24 0.53
N TRP A 633 -6.78 -14.73 -0.59
CA TRP A 633 -6.66 -13.29 -0.82
C TRP A 633 -8.03 -12.60 -0.78
N VAL A 634 -9.08 -13.18 -1.39
CA VAL A 634 -10.45 -12.62 -1.28
C VAL A 634 -10.90 -12.57 0.18
N LEU A 635 -10.76 -13.68 0.92
CA LEU A 635 -11.16 -13.74 2.33
C LEU A 635 -10.40 -12.74 3.20
N GLU A 636 -9.08 -12.68 3.08
CA GLU A 636 -8.21 -11.88 3.94
C GLU A 636 -8.20 -10.40 3.56
N THR A 637 -8.13 -10.10 2.26
CA THR A 637 -7.93 -8.75 1.73
C THR A 637 -9.26 -8.00 1.54
N LEU A 638 -10.32 -8.69 1.12
CA LEU A 638 -11.61 -8.06 0.80
C LEU A 638 -12.68 -8.27 1.88
N LEU A 639 -12.72 -9.43 2.54
CA LEU A 639 -13.77 -9.77 3.52
C LEU A 639 -13.31 -9.73 4.97
N GLY A 640 -12.01 -9.51 5.23
CA GLY A 640 -11.45 -9.42 6.57
C GLY A 640 -11.61 -10.71 7.38
N ALA A 641 -11.71 -11.86 6.72
CA ALA A 641 -12.01 -13.16 7.30
C ALA A 641 -10.91 -14.19 6.99
N PRO A 642 -9.64 -13.94 7.39
CA PRO A 642 -8.51 -14.77 6.98
C PRO A 642 -8.71 -16.25 7.36
N PRO A 643 -8.33 -17.19 6.47
CA PRO A 643 -8.40 -18.61 6.76
C PRO A 643 -7.44 -19.01 7.90
N PRO A 644 -7.69 -20.13 8.59
CA PRO A 644 -6.74 -20.66 9.57
C PRO A 644 -5.39 -21.00 8.92
N PRO A 645 -4.28 -21.01 9.69
CA PRO A 645 -2.98 -21.39 9.16
C PRO A 645 -3.00 -22.83 8.62
N PRO A 646 -2.21 -23.14 7.58
CA PRO A 646 -2.17 -24.48 7.01
C PRO A 646 -1.62 -25.49 8.03
N PRO A 647 -2.07 -26.77 7.98
CA PRO A 647 -1.49 -27.80 8.82
C PRO A 647 -0.01 -28.06 8.43
N PRO A 648 0.83 -28.56 9.35
CA PRO A 648 2.20 -28.93 9.02
C PRO A 648 2.24 -30.04 7.96
N ASN A 649 3.21 -29.98 7.04
CA ASN A 649 3.49 -30.99 6.01
C ASN A 649 2.38 -31.21 4.96
N VAL A 650 1.83 -30.14 4.37
CA VAL A 650 0.89 -30.26 3.23
C VAL A 650 1.62 -30.80 1.99
N PRO A 651 1.18 -31.91 1.38
CA PRO A 651 1.79 -32.42 0.15
C PRO A 651 1.49 -31.49 -1.03
N PRO A 652 2.40 -31.34 -2.01
CA PRO A 652 2.14 -30.54 -3.20
C PRO A 652 1.00 -31.15 -4.03
N LEU A 653 0.23 -30.28 -4.70
CA LEU A 653 -0.78 -30.72 -5.67
C LEU A 653 -0.10 -31.46 -6.83
N ALA A 654 -0.61 -32.65 -7.16
CA ALA A 654 -0.10 -33.50 -8.23
C ALA A 654 -0.02 -32.78 -9.58
N GLU A 655 1.00 -33.13 -10.38
CA GLU A 655 1.14 -32.66 -11.75
C GLU A 655 0.01 -33.21 -12.64
N ASN A 656 -0.35 -32.45 -13.67
CA ASN A 656 -1.40 -32.86 -14.60
C ASN A 656 -0.88 -33.94 -15.54
N ASP A 657 -1.63 -35.04 -15.71
CA ASP A 657 -1.27 -36.10 -16.65
C ASP A 657 -1.49 -35.61 -18.10
N ARG A 658 -0.41 -35.57 -18.88
CA ARG A 658 -0.46 -35.16 -20.30
C ARG A 658 -1.25 -36.13 -21.19
N ARG A 659 -1.46 -37.38 -20.77
CA ARG A 659 -2.21 -38.40 -21.52
C ARG A 659 -3.72 -38.34 -21.25
N GLN A 660 -4.10 -37.88 -20.06
CA GLN A 660 -5.49 -37.69 -19.63
C GLN A 660 -5.59 -36.39 -18.82
N PRO A 661 -5.56 -35.23 -19.51
CA PRO A 661 -5.53 -33.95 -18.82
C PRO A 661 -6.84 -33.73 -18.06
N THR A 662 -6.69 -33.35 -16.79
CA THR A 662 -7.80 -32.97 -15.92
C THR A 662 -7.76 -31.46 -15.67
N SER A 663 -8.92 -30.87 -15.40
CA SER A 663 -9.01 -29.47 -14.97
C SER A 663 -8.35 -29.26 -13.59
N LEU A 664 -7.97 -28.02 -13.25
CA LEU A 664 -7.54 -27.71 -11.89
C LEU A 664 -8.59 -28.10 -10.84
N ARG A 665 -9.88 -27.94 -11.16
CA ARG A 665 -10.99 -28.32 -10.27
C ARG A 665 -10.95 -29.80 -9.91
N GLU A 666 -10.90 -30.68 -10.90
CA GLU A 666 -10.86 -32.13 -10.67
C GLU A 666 -9.65 -32.54 -9.82
N ARG A 667 -8.47 -31.92 -10.08
CA ARG A 667 -7.26 -32.17 -9.28
C ARG A 667 -7.41 -31.70 -7.83
N MET A 668 -8.03 -30.55 -7.61
CA MET A 668 -8.28 -30.01 -6.28
C MET A 668 -9.34 -30.80 -5.52
N GLU A 669 -10.38 -31.29 -6.20
CA GLU A 669 -11.39 -32.19 -5.61
C GLU A 669 -10.76 -33.51 -5.16
N GLN A 670 -9.86 -34.08 -5.95
CA GLN A 670 -9.06 -35.25 -5.54
C GLN A 670 -8.17 -34.94 -4.33
N HIS A 671 -7.48 -33.80 -4.34
CA HIS A 671 -6.65 -33.36 -3.22
C HIS A 671 -7.46 -33.17 -1.92
N ARG A 672 -8.72 -32.74 -2.05
CA ARG A 672 -9.66 -32.51 -0.94
C ARG A 672 -10.44 -33.74 -0.49
N ALA A 673 -10.19 -34.90 -1.07
CA ALA A 673 -10.80 -36.15 -0.60
C ALA A 673 -10.47 -36.46 0.88
N SER A 674 -9.36 -35.90 1.41
CA SER A 674 -9.04 -35.95 2.83
C SER A 674 -9.90 -34.97 3.64
N PRO A 675 -10.60 -35.42 4.71
CA PRO A 675 -11.39 -34.54 5.58
C PRO A 675 -10.59 -33.40 6.22
N VAL A 676 -9.29 -33.60 6.46
CA VAL A 676 -8.40 -32.60 7.03
C VAL A 676 -8.23 -31.43 6.06
N CYS A 677 -7.97 -31.72 4.78
CA CYS A 677 -7.82 -30.70 3.74
C CYS A 677 -9.16 -30.01 3.42
N ALA A 678 -10.26 -30.79 3.35
CA ALA A 678 -11.58 -30.24 3.03
C ALA A 678 -12.01 -29.13 3.98
N SER A 679 -11.72 -29.27 5.29
CA SER A 679 -12.17 -28.31 6.32
C SER A 679 -11.60 -26.89 6.14
N CYS A 680 -10.34 -26.75 5.74
CA CYS A 680 -9.73 -25.44 5.47
C CYS A 680 -10.10 -24.91 4.08
N HIS A 681 -10.20 -25.79 3.09
CA HIS A 681 -10.44 -25.40 1.70
C HIS A 681 -11.89 -25.04 1.38
N ALA A 682 -12.86 -25.51 2.18
CA ALA A 682 -14.29 -25.33 1.93
C ALA A 682 -14.70 -23.87 1.63
N ARG A 683 -14.06 -22.90 2.29
CA ARG A 683 -14.33 -21.47 2.09
C ARG A 683 -13.43 -20.79 1.07
N MET A 684 -12.17 -21.21 0.93
CA MET A 684 -11.22 -20.58 0.02
C MET A 684 -11.44 -21.00 -1.43
N ASP A 685 -11.50 -22.31 -1.66
CA ASP A 685 -11.48 -22.87 -3.01
C ASP A 685 -12.64 -22.36 -3.88
N PRO A 686 -13.91 -22.27 -3.40
CA PRO A 686 -14.97 -21.69 -4.21
C PRO A 686 -14.61 -20.29 -4.72
N LEU A 687 -14.19 -19.40 -3.83
CA LEU A 687 -13.81 -18.03 -4.21
C LEU A 687 -12.67 -18.02 -5.24
N GLY A 688 -11.69 -18.91 -5.11
CA GLY A 688 -10.65 -19.10 -6.10
C GLY A 688 -11.15 -19.59 -7.46
N PHE A 689 -12.06 -20.57 -7.46
CA PHE A 689 -12.65 -21.13 -8.69
C PHE A 689 -13.48 -20.11 -9.47
N ALA A 690 -14.15 -19.17 -8.80
CA ALA A 690 -14.89 -18.09 -9.48
C ALA A 690 -14.00 -17.23 -10.39
N MET A 691 -12.67 -17.26 -10.18
CA MET A 691 -11.69 -16.53 -10.98
C MET A 691 -10.88 -17.45 -11.93
N GLU A 692 -11.21 -18.73 -12.05
CA GLU A 692 -10.33 -19.72 -12.72
C GLU A 692 -10.20 -19.51 -14.24
N HIS A 693 -11.13 -18.77 -14.85
CA HIS A 693 -11.03 -18.31 -16.24
C HIS A 693 -9.83 -17.38 -16.49
N PHE A 694 -9.23 -16.81 -15.45
CA PHE A 694 -7.98 -16.06 -15.57
C PHE A 694 -6.77 -16.97 -15.33
N ASP A 695 -5.81 -16.98 -16.26
CA ASP A 695 -4.53 -17.68 -16.11
C ASP A 695 -3.63 -17.03 -15.05
N ALA A 696 -2.40 -17.57 -14.86
CA ALA A 696 -1.49 -17.11 -13.81
C ALA A 696 -0.99 -15.67 -14.00
N ILE A 697 -1.11 -15.11 -15.20
CA ILE A 697 -0.74 -13.73 -15.51
C ILE A 697 -1.97 -12.86 -15.85
N GLY A 698 -3.18 -13.35 -15.56
CA GLY A 698 -4.42 -12.61 -15.71
C GLY A 698 -5.01 -12.55 -17.13
N ARG A 699 -4.60 -13.44 -18.04
CA ARG A 699 -5.27 -13.58 -19.36
C ARG A 699 -6.52 -14.45 -19.24
N TRP A 700 -7.54 -14.13 -20.02
CA TRP A 700 -8.76 -14.94 -20.09
C TRP A 700 -8.53 -16.23 -20.87
N ARG A 701 -9.13 -17.33 -20.42
CA ARG A 701 -9.07 -18.64 -21.06
C ARG A 701 -10.32 -19.48 -20.79
N GLU A 702 -10.66 -20.34 -21.75
CA GLU A 702 -11.78 -21.30 -21.64
C GLU A 702 -11.31 -22.71 -21.24
N ARG A 703 -10.00 -22.98 -21.33
CA ARG A 703 -9.42 -24.30 -21.10
C ARG A 703 -8.16 -24.24 -20.24
N ASP A 704 -7.97 -25.26 -19.39
CA ASP A 704 -6.78 -25.51 -18.59
C ASP A 704 -6.16 -26.85 -18.98
N GLY A 705 -4.91 -26.87 -19.46
CA GLY A 705 -4.22 -28.10 -19.84
C GLY A 705 -4.95 -28.96 -20.89
N GLY A 706 -5.87 -28.38 -21.66
CA GLY A 706 -6.72 -29.07 -22.64
C GLY A 706 -8.14 -29.38 -22.16
N ALA A 707 -8.40 -29.37 -20.85
CA ALA A 707 -9.72 -29.56 -20.26
C ALA A 707 -10.53 -28.25 -20.22
N ALA A 708 -11.86 -28.32 -20.32
CA ALA A 708 -12.72 -27.15 -20.16
C ALA A 708 -12.74 -26.65 -18.71
N ILE A 709 -12.79 -25.33 -18.51
CA ILE A 709 -12.87 -24.73 -17.19
C ILE A 709 -14.31 -24.69 -16.71
N ASN A 710 -14.54 -25.06 -15.45
CA ASN A 710 -15.80 -24.83 -14.74
C ASN A 710 -15.55 -23.89 -13.56
N ALA A 711 -15.90 -22.62 -13.73
CA ALA A 711 -15.78 -21.58 -12.71
C ALA A 711 -17.05 -21.41 -11.85
N THR A 712 -18.11 -22.18 -12.11
CA THR A 712 -19.36 -22.10 -11.33
C THR A 712 -19.12 -22.60 -9.90
N ILE A 713 -19.66 -21.88 -8.92
CA ILE A 713 -19.55 -22.21 -7.50
C ILE A 713 -20.88 -22.02 -6.77
N THR A 714 -20.95 -22.55 -5.55
CA THR A 714 -21.98 -22.19 -4.58
C THR A 714 -21.32 -21.41 -3.44
N TRP A 715 -21.88 -20.26 -3.10
CA TRP A 715 -21.39 -19.41 -2.01
C TRP A 715 -22.59 -18.82 -1.26
N ASN A 716 -22.60 -18.96 0.08
CA ASN A 716 -23.71 -18.50 0.93
C ASN A 716 -25.11 -18.98 0.51
N GLY A 717 -25.20 -20.11 -0.21
CA GLY A 717 -26.46 -20.68 -0.71
C GLY A 717 -26.81 -20.27 -2.15
N ASP A 718 -26.11 -19.28 -2.71
CA ASP A 718 -26.31 -18.81 -4.07
C ASP A 718 -25.39 -19.52 -5.06
N THR A 719 -25.90 -19.74 -6.28
CA THR A 719 -25.10 -20.21 -7.42
C THR A 719 -24.45 -19.02 -8.10
N ILE A 720 -23.12 -19.03 -8.20
CA ILE A 720 -22.32 -18.01 -8.88
C ILE A 720 -21.71 -18.64 -10.12
N ASP A 721 -22.05 -18.12 -11.29
CA ASP A 721 -21.68 -18.70 -12.59
C ASP A 721 -20.93 -17.73 -13.52
N SER A 722 -20.69 -16.50 -13.07
CA SER A 722 -20.04 -15.44 -13.85
C SER A 722 -19.23 -14.49 -12.98
N PRO A 723 -18.22 -13.79 -13.54
CA PRO A 723 -17.48 -12.75 -12.83
C PRO A 723 -18.37 -11.66 -12.26
N ARG A 724 -19.44 -11.26 -12.97
CA ARG A 724 -20.43 -10.32 -12.45
C ARG A 724 -21.15 -10.86 -11.22
N ALA A 725 -21.73 -12.06 -11.32
CA ALA A 725 -22.42 -12.68 -10.19
C ALA A 725 -21.50 -12.82 -8.98
N PHE A 726 -20.21 -13.08 -9.20
CA PHE A 726 -19.22 -13.18 -8.13
C PHE A 726 -19.04 -11.84 -7.39
N ARG A 727 -18.86 -10.75 -8.13
CA ARG A 727 -18.70 -9.40 -7.55
C ARG A 727 -19.95 -8.95 -6.80
N GLU A 728 -21.12 -9.21 -7.37
CA GLU A 728 -22.39 -8.91 -6.71
C GLU A 728 -22.58 -9.74 -5.43
N ALA A 729 -22.19 -11.02 -5.42
CA ALA A 729 -22.26 -11.85 -4.22
C ALA A 729 -21.32 -11.36 -3.10
N LEU A 730 -20.12 -10.88 -3.44
CA LEU A 730 -19.20 -10.28 -2.47
C LEU A 730 -19.78 -9.00 -1.85
N LEU A 731 -20.45 -8.18 -2.65
CA LEU A 731 -21.09 -6.94 -2.19
C LEU A 731 -22.43 -7.18 -1.46
N ALA A 732 -23.11 -8.30 -1.74
CA ALA A 732 -24.36 -8.66 -1.10
C ALA A 732 -24.18 -9.34 0.26
N SER A 733 -22.97 -9.79 0.61
CA SER A 733 -22.67 -10.53 1.86
C SER A 733 -22.67 -9.65 3.13
N GLY A 734 -23.44 -8.54 3.14
CA GLY A 734 -23.47 -7.54 4.21
C GLY A 734 -22.35 -6.51 4.10
N ASP A 735 -22.03 -5.83 5.21
CA ASP A 735 -21.07 -4.72 5.21
C ASP A 735 -19.60 -5.17 5.29
N GLU A 736 -19.30 -6.45 5.07
CA GLU A 736 -17.96 -7.01 5.28
C GLU A 736 -16.88 -6.35 4.42
N PHE A 737 -17.21 -6.11 3.14
CA PHE A 737 -16.31 -5.44 2.22
C PHE A 737 -16.02 -4.01 2.72
N MET A 738 -17.08 -3.23 2.98
CA MET A 738 -16.95 -1.85 3.48
C MET A 738 -16.22 -1.76 4.81
N ARG A 739 -16.51 -2.68 5.74
CA ARG A 739 -15.82 -2.80 7.03
C ARG A 739 -14.34 -3.11 6.84
N THR A 740 -13.99 -4.01 5.93
CA THR A 740 -12.60 -4.39 5.66
C THR A 740 -11.82 -3.22 5.04
N VAL A 741 -12.39 -2.52 4.05
CA VAL A 741 -11.77 -1.31 3.48
C VAL A 741 -11.54 -0.27 4.56
N THR A 742 -12.57 -0.02 5.40
CA THR A 742 -12.50 0.93 6.51
C THR A 742 -11.42 0.55 7.52
N GLU A 743 -11.38 -0.72 7.92
CA GLU A 743 -10.38 -1.26 8.85
C GLU A 743 -8.96 -1.12 8.31
N LYS A 744 -8.72 -1.50 7.05
CA LYS A 744 -7.39 -1.42 6.43
C LYS A 744 -6.92 0.01 6.31
N LEU A 745 -7.78 0.94 5.90
CA LEU A 745 -7.43 2.35 5.83
C LEU A 745 -7.21 2.96 7.21
N MET A 746 -7.97 2.54 8.22
CA MET A 746 -7.80 3.00 9.60
C MET A 746 -6.48 2.51 10.20
N ILE A 747 -6.10 1.24 10.00
CA ILE A 747 -4.78 0.72 10.41
C ILE A 747 -3.67 1.57 9.79
N TYR A 748 -3.79 1.85 8.49
CA TYR A 748 -2.81 2.66 7.76
C TYR A 748 -2.73 4.10 8.27
N ALA A 749 -3.87 4.76 8.49
CA ALA A 749 -3.96 6.14 8.96
C ALA A 749 -3.39 6.32 10.37
N LEU A 750 -3.67 5.36 11.26
CA LEU A 750 -3.18 5.38 12.64
C LEU A 750 -1.72 4.92 12.74
N GLY A 751 -1.29 4.04 11.83
CA GLY A 751 -0.01 3.33 11.89
C GLY A 751 0.10 2.44 13.13
N ARG A 752 -1.00 1.76 13.48
CA ARG A 752 -1.09 0.68 14.49
C ARG A 752 -2.19 -0.29 14.07
N GLY A 753 -2.19 -1.51 14.60
CA GLY A 753 -3.33 -2.41 14.44
C GLY A 753 -4.60 -1.83 15.09
N VAL A 754 -5.76 -2.26 14.61
CA VAL A 754 -7.03 -2.06 15.32
C VAL A 754 -7.19 -3.12 16.41
N ASP A 755 -7.86 -2.76 17.49
CA ASP A 755 -8.17 -3.63 18.61
C ASP A 755 -9.69 -3.65 18.88
N TYR A 756 -10.14 -4.44 19.86
CA TYR A 756 -11.56 -4.62 20.17
C TYR A 756 -12.27 -3.29 20.46
N TYR A 757 -11.56 -2.31 21.04
CA TYR A 757 -12.13 -1.00 21.37
C TYR A 757 -12.28 -0.07 20.16
N ASP A 758 -11.66 -0.37 19.01
CA ASP A 758 -11.84 0.38 17.77
C ASP A 758 -13.09 -0.08 16.98
N ALA A 759 -13.63 -1.27 17.28
CA ALA A 759 -14.77 -1.86 16.56
C ALA A 759 -16.05 -0.98 16.57
N PRO A 760 -16.44 -0.32 17.68
CA PRO A 760 -17.55 0.64 17.67
C PRO A 760 -17.34 1.82 16.73
N VAL A 761 -16.10 2.32 16.62
CA VAL A 761 -15.75 3.42 15.71
C VAL A 761 -15.84 2.94 14.26
N LEU A 762 -15.31 1.76 13.94
CA LEU A 762 -15.43 1.14 12.62
C LEU A 762 -16.91 0.98 12.22
N ARG A 763 -17.76 0.42 13.10
CA ARG A 763 -19.21 0.31 12.88
C ARG A 763 -19.88 1.67 12.70
N GLY A 764 -19.45 2.69 13.44
CA GLY A 764 -19.92 4.06 13.30
C GLY A 764 -19.63 4.65 11.91
N ILE A 765 -18.39 4.49 11.43
CA ILE A 765 -17.96 4.98 10.12
C ILE A 765 -18.70 4.25 8.99
N VAL A 766 -18.81 2.92 9.05
CA VAL A 766 -19.52 2.13 8.03
C VAL A 766 -20.99 2.55 7.91
N ARG A 767 -21.69 2.72 9.05
CA ARG A 767 -23.09 3.22 9.05
C ARG A 767 -23.24 4.62 8.43
N GLU A 768 -22.22 5.46 8.51
CA GLU A 768 -22.24 6.79 7.89
C GLU A 768 -21.94 6.70 6.39
N LEU A 769 -21.08 5.76 5.97
CA LEU A 769 -20.83 5.49 4.55
C LEU A 769 -22.10 5.07 3.82
N ASP A 770 -22.96 4.27 4.45
CA ASP A 770 -24.24 3.87 3.87
C ASP A 770 -25.17 5.07 3.62
N ARG A 771 -24.99 6.17 4.36
CA ARG A 771 -25.77 7.41 4.20
C ARG A 771 -25.17 8.37 3.17
N SER A 772 -23.92 8.15 2.78
CA SER A 772 -23.16 9.01 1.86
C SER A 772 -22.75 8.28 0.59
N ASP A 773 -23.55 7.31 0.15
CA ASP A 773 -23.33 6.50 -1.06
C ASP A 773 -21.94 5.83 -1.13
N GLY A 774 -21.32 5.54 0.03
CA GLY A 774 -20.02 4.88 0.11
C GLY A 774 -18.83 5.72 -0.40
N ALA A 775 -18.92 7.05 -0.43
CA ALA A 775 -17.86 7.93 -0.95
C ALA A 775 -16.53 7.82 -0.17
N TRP A 776 -15.40 7.88 -0.87
CA TRP A 776 -14.05 7.85 -0.29
C TRP A 776 -13.79 9.03 0.65
N SER A 777 -14.25 10.24 0.28
CA SER A 777 -14.08 11.44 1.08
C SER A 777 -14.78 11.32 2.43
N SER A 778 -15.94 10.66 2.49
CA SER A 778 -16.65 10.34 3.73
C SER A 778 -15.88 9.36 4.59
N LEU A 779 -15.26 8.32 4.01
CA LEU A 779 -14.46 7.35 4.75
C LEU A 779 -13.24 8.02 5.38
N ILE A 780 -12.48 8.79 4.58
CA ILE A 780 -11.28 9.50 5.04
C ILE A 780 -11.65 10.50 6.13
N LEU A 781 -12.72 11.27 5.94
CA LEU A 781 -13.19 12.22 6.95
C LEU A 781 -13.70 11.51 8.21
N GLY A 782 -14.38 10.37 8.08
CA GLY A 782 -14.83 9.53 9.19
C GLY A 782 -13.67 9.06 10.06
N ILE A 783 -12.56 8.61 9.44
CA ILE A 783 -11.34 8.24 10.15
C ILE A 783 -10.70 9.46 10.81
N VAL A 784 -10.46 10.55 10.06
CA VAL A 784 -9.75 11.73 10.56
C VAL A 784 -10.50 12.43 11.70
N THR A 785 -11.84 12.36 11.69
CA THR A 785 -12.68 12.95 12.74
C THR A 785 -12.96 11.99 13.91
N SER A 786 -12.45 10.76 13.87
CA SER A 786 -12.66 9.76 14.92
C SER A 786 -11.76 9.96 16.14
N ASP A 787 -12.22 9.47 17.30
CA ASP A 787 -11.44 9.51 18.54
C ASP A 787 -10.07 8.81 18.42
N PRO A 788 -9.93 7.61 17.79
CA PRO A 788 -8.61 7.00 17.62
C PRO A 788 -7.61 7.85 16.83
N PHE A 789 -8.09 8.72 15.94
CA PHE A 789 -7.24 9.60 15.15
C PHE A 789 -6.92 10.93 15.87
N GLN A 790 -7.87 11.49 16.61
CA GLN A 790 -7.73 12.81 17.27
C GLN A 790 -7.31 12.73 18.74
N MET A 791 -7.43 11.57 19.36
CA MET A 791 -7.17 11.35 20.77
C MET A 791 -6.17 10.21 20.98
N ARG A 792 -5.72 10.06 22.22
CA ARG A 792 -4.80 9.01 22.65
C ARG A 792 -5.03 8.60 24.09
N LEU A 793 -4.82 7.33 24.37
CA LEU A 793 -4.78 6.77 25.72
C LEU A 793 -3.41 7.05 26.36
N ALA A 794 -3.41 7.68 27.53
CA ALA A 794 -2.21 7.89 28.34
C ALA A 794 -1.63 6.56 28.84
N SER A 795 -0.31 6.54 29.05
CA SER A 795 0.37 5.35 29.54
C SER A 795 -0.19 4.95 30.92
N GLY A 796 -0.74 3.74 31.01
CA GLY A 796 -1.08 3.10 32.28
C GLY A 796 0.14 2.40 32.89
N ASP A 797 0.19 2.24 34.21
CA ASP A 797 1.00 1.18 34.81
C ASP A 797 0.42 -0.15 34.32
N VAL A 798 1.03 -0.74 33.28
CA VAL A 798 0.64 -2.04 32.77
C VAL A 798 1.12 -3.10 33.76
N ALA A 799 0.31 -3.39 34.78
CA ALA A 799 0.34 -4.70 35.40
C ALA A 799 0.01 -5.70 34.29
N SER A 800 0.99 -6.54 33.95
CA SER A 800 0.92 -7.61 32.97
C SER A 800 -0.39 -8.38 33.06
N VAL A 801 -1.35 -8.09 32.18
CA VAL A 801 -2.32 -9.10 31.76
C VAL A 801 -1.67 -9.76 30.56
N ALA A 802 -0.90 -10.80 30.85
CA ALA A 802 -0.34 -11.73 29.88
C ALA A 802 -1.48 -12.36 29.04
N PRO A 803 -1.21 -12.78 27.80
CA PRO A 803 -2.22 -13.17 26.81
C PRO A 803 -3.17 -14.30 27.25
#